data_AF-A0A0X7BF45-F1
#
_entry.id   AF-A0A0X7BF45-F1
#
_cell.length_a   1.000
_cell.length_b   1.000
_cell.length_c   1.000
_cell.angle_alpha   90.00
_cell.angle_beta   90.00
_cell.angle_gamma   90.00
#
_symmetry.space_group_name_H-M   'P 1'
#
loop_
_entity.id
_entity.type
_entity.pdbx_description
1 polymer ?
#
loop_
_entity_poly.entity_id
_entity_poly.type
_entity_poly.pdbx_seq_one_letter_code
_entity_poly.pdbx_strand_id
1 'polypeptide(L)'
;MKDTFSLQDIANWQLDSGNSTVELPSIQRGFVWKPKQVEDLWDSLLRGYPIGSFLFSKTSDKLHLMDGQQRATSIFLGHFNPYNATDATKAWSIKGELPVLWLDIKHLAKPTTSKYLFRLTTRSHPWGYQANNNDAKLTVSERRKALELFKQHPDNTGGYTSFKNTTTFPFDAAHPIPLTFILEAKNTDEVIEMVEQYLPDYFATLRGNFQDKSEFITLLKTELKPELDNIFENVKHLNQLLIKSNIIEDRVLQEENETENPTLFVRINSSGTTLNGDDLIYSIYKAIFPEAKTLMENIGLDFIAPTQVLSLASRIVASDLSENAFVKKINVRDFQRRIKNEEFKEGLKNQIQTQQLKELFAQAIGILSCEDNSLFDGKIPPVIIKQFIKRNQDLFLFLVYWLHINKIELTDQTKLKMVAKLMAFAWFDFDNIPRLWNEKISNKNFWEEPLNELMWWDDKYGIHFLIKPDLLREYYLQPKVENRFITEDKDRWGLLEEGAGSKIIKYYNNVKTQSYDFAIANEYFYNFIGRIQHNRQLILLAQRQYINTTFGDYNQMDDMDDTNVPWDWDHIYPNEWVYRKEYCNRSIRDWNNTNGNFRAMSLEQNRSESNSASPKERLDLAEIRECSFVKEDWQYWQNLEKRIWDNKVENHFRAITTRMINIYEIFWNDFKIEELIDSNTIPNKVSENIAN
;
A
#
# COMPACT_ATOMS: atom_id res chain seq x y z
N MET A 1 -9.78 -26.39 35.93
CA MET A 1 -9.30 -25.89 34.62
C MET A 1 -8.23 -24.85 34.93
N LYS A 2 -7.23 -24.62 34.06
CA LYS A 2 -6.16 -23.64 34.37
C LYS A 2 -6.74 -22.22 34.29
N ASP A 3 -6.79 -21.51 35.41
CA ASP A 3 -7.20 -20.09 35.46
C ASP A 3 -6.04 -19.13 35.16
N THR A 4 -4.84 -19.70 34.97
CA THR A 4 -3.63 -18.99 34.62
C THR A 4 -2.77 -19.81 33.66
N PHE A 5 -2.02 -19.13 32.80
CA PHE A 5 -1.11 -19.74 31.82
C PHE A 5 0.26 -19.08 31.92
N SER A 6 1.33 -19.89 31.84
CA SER A 6 2.69 -19.37 31.67
C SER A 6 2.89 -18.84 30.25
N LEU A 7 3.95 -18.04 30.03
CA LEU A 7 4.29 -17.59 28.67
C LEU A 7 4.59 -18.76 27.73
N GLN A 8 5.23 -19.82 28.22
CA GLN A 8 5.47 -21.05 27.45
C GLN A 8 4.16 -21.77 27.11
N ASP A 9 3.21 -21.87 28.06
CA ASP A 9 1.88 -22.44 27.76
C ASP A 9 1.22 -21.67 26.62
N ILE A 10 1.27 -20.33 26.65
CA ILE A 10 0.67 -19.44 25.64
C ILE A 10 1.33 -19.61 24.27
N ALA A 11 2.67 -19.69 24.24
CA ALA A 11 3.42 -19.90 23.00
C ALA A 11 3.11 -21.28 22.39
N ASN A 12 2.98 -22.31 23.22
CA ASN A 12 2.69 -23.68 22.80
C ASN A 12 1.33 -23.82 22.11
N TRP A 13 0.39 -22.88 22.31
CA TRP A 13 -0.86 -22.88 21.55
C TRP A 13 -0.65 -22.80 20.03
N GLN A 14 0.47 -22.22 19.60
CA GLN A 14 0.84 -22.06 18.20
C GLN A 14 2.07 -22.91 17.80
N LEU A 15 3.03 -23.14 18.71
CA LEU A 15 4.19 -23.99 18.42
C LEU A 15 3.83 -25.48 18.27
N ASP A 16 2.86 -25.96 19.06
CA ASP A 16 2.37 -27.34 19.03
C ASP A 16 0.86 -27.37 18.82
N SER A 17 0.41 -26.77 17.71
CA SER A 17 -1.02 -26.63 17.39
C SER A 17 -1.74 -27.98 17.30
N GLY A 18 -1.04 -29.08 17.03
CA GLY A 18 -1.61 -30.42 16.94
C GLY A 18 -2.08 -30.98 18.29
N ASN A 19 -1.38 -30.63 19.38
CA ASN A 19 -1.69 -31.10 20.74
C ASN A 19 -2.25 -30.00 21.65
N SER A 20 -2.37 -28.77 21.16
CA SER A 20 -2.86 -27.64 21.95
C SER A 20 -4.33 -27.83 22.38
N THR A 21 -4.60 -27.53 23.65
CA THR A 21 -5.97 -27.44 24.18
C THR A 21 -6.65 -26.11 23.86
N VAL A 22 -5.90 -25.14 23.33
CA VAL A 22 -6.38 -23.81 22.94
C VAL A 22 -6.32 -23.67 21.42
N GLU A 23 -7.42 -23.20 20.84
CA GLU A 23 -7.52 -22.91 19.42
C GLU A 23 -8.01 -21.50 19.18
N LEU A 24 -7.64 -20.94 18.03
CA LEU A 24 -8.23 -19.70 17.56
C LEU A 24 -9.59 -20.03 16.91
N PRO A 25 -10.72 -19.41 17.34
CA PRO A 25 -12.00 -19.63 16.69
C PRO A 25 -11.93 -19.21 15.22
N SER A 26 -12.81 -19.79 14.39
CA SER A 26 -12.89 -19.46 12.96
C SER A 26 -13.09 -17.96 12.74
N ILE A 27 -13.81 -17.30 13.65
CA ILE A 27 -14.11 -15.88 13.71
C ILE A 27 -12.91 -15.08 14.27
N GLN A 28 -11.81 -14.91 13.53
CA GLN A 28 -10.73 -13.98 13.95
C GLN A 28 -10.01 -13.34 12.76
N ARG A 29 -9.45 -12.14 12.97
CA ARG A 29 -8.69 -11.38 11.94
C ARG A 29 -7.23 -11.83 11.84
N GLY A 30 -6.51 -11.31 10.86
CA GLY A 30 -5.05 -11.44 10.76
C GLY A 30 -4.28 -10.77 11.92
N PHE A 31 -2.96 -10.94 11.95
CA PHE A 31 -2.09 -10.24 12.88
C PHE A 31 -1.91 -8.81 12.38
N VAL A 32 -2.22 -7.81 13.21
CA VAL A 32 -2.22 -6.39 12.82
C VAL A 32 -1.38 -5.51 13.75
N TRP A 33 -0.75 -6.10 14.76
CA TRP A 33 0.09 -5.35 15.66
C TRP A 33 1.34 -4.86 14.95
N LYS A 34 1.61 -3.55 15.10
CA LYS A 34 2.85 -2.94 14.64
C LYS A 34 4.03 -3.42 15.50
N PRO A 35 5.26 -3.40 14.98
CA PRO A 35 6.49 -3.74 15.71
C PRO A 35 6.57 -3.13 17.10
N LYS A 36 6.28 -1.83 17.26
CA LYS A 36 6.21 -1.16 18.55
C LYS A 36 5.31 -1.86 19.58
N GLN A 37 4.13 -2.33 19.18
CA GLN A 37 3.20 -2.98 20.12
C GLN A 37 3.74 -4.31 20.64
N VAL A 38 4.48 -5.04 19.80
CA VAL A 38 5.18 -6.28 20.19
C VAL A 38 6.32 -5.97 21.15
N GLU A 39 7.14 -4.97 20.82
CA GLU A 39 8.26 -4.53 21.66
C GLU A 39 7.80 -4.01 23.03
N ASP A 40 6.74 -3.19 23.07
CA ASP A 40 6.17 -2.64 24.30
C ASP A 40 5.56 -3.75 25.20
N LEU A 41 4.95 -4.78 24.59
CA LEU A 41 4.44 -5.93 25.34
C LEU A 41 5.58 -6.64 26.07
N TRP A 42 6.67 -6.96 25.36
CA TRP A 42 7.80 -7.67 25.97
C TRP A 42 8.57 -6.82 26.98
N ASP A 43 8.70 -5.50 26.76
CA ASP A 43 9.22 -4.58 27.78
C ASP A 43 8.33 -4.58 29.03
N SER A 44 7.00 -4.60 28.87
CA SER A 44 6.05 -4.70 29.98
C SER A 44 6.18 -6.02 30.75
N LEU A 45 6.28 -7.14 30.03
CA LEU A 45 6.46 -8.47 30.64
C LEU A 45 7.76 -8.53 31.45
N LEU A 46 8.89 -8.09 30.88
CA LEU A 46 10.21 -8.13 31.54
C LEU A 46 10.33 -7.16 32.73
N ARG A 47 9.46 -6.15 32.81
CA ARG A 47 9.33 -5.27 33.99
C ARG A 47 8.42 -5.85 35.08
N GLY A 48 7.69 -6.91 34.79
CA GLY A 48 6.65 -7.45 35.67
C GLY A 48 5.36 -6.62 35.68
N TYR A 49 5.09 -5.83 34.64
CA TYR A 49 3.82 -5.14 34.51
C TYR A 49 2.69 -6.14 34.19
N PRO A 50 1.52 -5.98 34.81
CA PRO A 50 0.38 -6.83 34.50
C PRO A 50 -0.07 -6.56 33.05
N ILE A 51 -0.33 -7.63 32.31
CA ILE A 51 -0.98 -7.56 31.00
C ILE A 51 -2.44 -8.00 31.12
N GLY A 52 -3.27 -7.61 30.16
CA GLY A 52 -4.68 -8.02 30.12
C GLY A 52 -4.85 -9.53 30.08
N SER A 53 -5.90 -10.05 30.74
CA SER A 53 -6.21 -11.48 30.78
C SER A 53 -6.61 -12.02 29.41
N PHE A 54 -6.48 -13.34 29.21
CA PHE A 54 -7.08 -14.01 28.07
C PHE A 54 -8.53 -14.38 28.36
N LEU A 55 -9.38 -14.29 27.34
CA LEU A 55 -10.79 -14.69 27.45
C LEU A 55 -11.03 -15.88 26.55
N PHE A 56 -11.65 -16.93 27.08
CA PHE A 56 -11.95 -18.16 26.36
C PHE A 56 -13.44 -18.45 26.31
N SER A 57 -13.90 -19.13 25.27
CA SER A 57 -15.13 -19.93 25.31
C SER A 57 -14.77 -21.41 25.32
N LYS A 58 -15.60 -22.23 25.96
CA LYS A 58 -15.37 -23.67 26.07
C LYS A 58 -16.28 -24.41 25.10
N THR A 59 -15.72 -25.34 24.34
CA THR A 59 -16.46 -26.30 23.49
C THR A 59 -15.98 -27.69 23.86
N SER A 60 -16.87 -28.58 24.31
CA SER A 60 -16.59 -29.97 24.74
C SER A 60 -15.20 -30.19 25.40
N ASP A 61 -14.15 -30.36 24.61
CA ASP A 61 -12.76 -30.65 25.03
C ASP A 61 -11.70 -29.55 24.75
N LYS A 62 -12.06 -28.41 24.13
CA LYS A 62 -11.11 -27.33 23.76
C LYS A 62 -11.54 -25.94 24.26
N LEU A 63 -10.56 -25.04 24.33
CA LEU A 63 -10.74 -23.63 24.66
C LEU A 63 -10.54 -22.78 23.39
N HIS A 64 -11.54 -21.99 23.03
CA HIS A 64 -11.42 -21.04 21.92
C HIS A 64 -11.02 -19.66 22.44
N LEU A 65 -9.95 -19.09 21.89
CA LEU A 65 -9.45 -17.78 22.28
C LEU A 65 -10.33 -16.63 21.74
N MET A 66 -11.07 -15.96 22.63
CA MET A 66 -12.02 -14.90 22.31
C MET A 66 -11.40 -13.50 22.38
N ASP A 67 -10.50 -13.24 23.34
CA ASP A 67 -9.70 -12.01 23.46
C ASP A 67 -8.23 -12.32 23.74
N GLY A 68 -7.35 -11.48 23.20
CA GLY A 68 -5.91 -11.55 23.44
C GLY A 68 -5.11 -12.22 22.32
N GLN A 69 -5.72 -12.52 21.17
CA GLN A 69 -5.04 -13.12 20.01
C GLN A 69 -3.71 -12.43 19.68
N GLN A 70 -3.70 -11.10 19.57
CA GLN A 70 -2.49 -10.35 19.19
C GLN A 70 -1.40 -10.44 20.27
N ARG A 71 -1.78 -10.49 21.56
CA ARG A 71 -0.86 -10.75 22.69
C ARG A 71 -0.30 -12.17 22.61
N ALA A 72 -1.15 -13.16 22.37
CA ALA A 72 -0.75 -14.56 22.25
C ALA A 72 0.23 -14.78 21.09
N THR A 73 -0.03 -14.21 19.92
CA THR A 73 0.91 -14.26 18.78
C THR A 73 2.21 -13.52 19.07
N SER A 74 2.17 -12.38 19.77
CA SER A 74 3.39 -11.65 20.17
C SER A 74 4.25 -12.43 21.17
N ILE A 75 3.62 -13.17 22.09
CA ILE A 75 4.30 -14.08 23.03
C ILE A 75 4.89 -15.27 22.26
N PHE A 76 4.12 -15.86 21.34
CA PHE A 76 4.63 -16.89 20.42
C PHE A 76 5.90 -16.43 19.69
N LEU A 77 5.92 -15.21 19.14
CA LEU A 77 7.08 -14.69 18.40
C LEU A 77 8.37 -14.60 19.25
N GLY A 78 8.27 -14.47 20.57
CA GLY A 78 9.46 -14.50 21.43
C GLY A 78 9.99 -15.91 21.71
N HIS A 79 9.10 -16.91 21.78
CA HIS A 79 9.47 -18.31 21.98
C HIS A 79 9.77 -19.06 20.68
N PHE A 80 9.35 -18.52 19.54
CA PHE A 80 9.62 -19.11 18.23
C PHE A 80 11.11 -18.98 17.88
N ASN A 81 11.76 -20.13 17.64
CA ASN A 81 13.13 -20.19 17.16
C ASN A 81 13.15 -20.29 15.62
N PRO A 82 13.46 -19.20 14.90
CA PRO A 82 13.42 -19.18 13.43
C PRO A 82 14.56 -20.00 12.80
N TYR A 83 15.61 -20.35 13.55
CA TYR A 83 16.80 -21.04 13.04
C TYR A 83 16.65 -22.57 13.04
N ASN A 84 15.70 -23.09 13.81
CA ASN A 84 15.38 -24.52 13.91
C ASN A 84 13.97 -24.85 13.37
N ALA A 85 13.25 -23.84 12.90
CA ALA A 85 11.90 -24.01 12.36
C ALA A 85 11.94 -24.78 11.03
N THR A 86 10.98 -25.69 10.86
CA THR A 86 10.69 -26.25 9.53
C THR A 86 9.78 -25.29 8.76
N ASP A 87 9.77 -25.34 7.43
CA ASP A 87 8.91 -24.50 6.57
C ASP A 87 7.39 -24.61 6.89
N ALA A 88 6.99 -25.60 7.71
CA ALA A 88 5.62 -25.82 8.13
C ALA A 88 5.19 -24.98 9.36
N THR A 89 6.10 -24.31 10.09
CA THR A 89 5.71 -23.53 11.27
C THR A 89 4.91 -22.30 10.88
N LYS A 90 3.60 -22.32 11.15
CA LYS A 90 2.67 -21.24 10.83
C LYS A 90 2.12 -20.63 12.12
N ALA A 91 2.29 -19.32 12.31
CA ALA A 91 1.53 -18.59 13.32
C ALA A 91 0.06 -18.54 12.91
N TRP A 92 -0.87 -18.41 13.86
CA TRP A 92 -2.31 -18.38 13.55
C TRP A 92 -2.72 -17.30 12.55
N SER A 93 -1.93 -16.24 12.37
CA SER A 93 -2.39 -15.01 11.73
C SER A 93 -1.31 -14.22 10.97
N ILE A 94 -0.13 -14.81 10.76
CA ILE A 94 0.95 -14.22 9.96
C ILE A 94 1.14 -15.10 8.73
N LYS A 95 1.07 -14.50 7.54
CA LYS A 95 1.38 -15.18 6.28
C LYS A 95 2.85 -14.99 5.92
N GLY A 96 3.47 -16.01 5.35
CA GLY A 96 4.87 -15.97 4.93
C GLY A 96 5.86 -16.07 6.09
N GLU A 97 7.02 -15.45 5.93
CA GLU A 97 8.12 -15.55 6.88
C GLU A 97 7.82 -14.82 8.21
N LEU A 98 8.06 -15.51 9.31
CA LEU A 98 7.77 -15.00 10.65
C LEU A 98 8.81 -13.96 11.11
N PRO A 99 8.37 -12.86 11.76
CA PRO A 99 9.27 -11.89 12.38
C PRO A 99 10.19 -12.51 13.44
N VAL A 100 11.35 -11.88 13.66
CA VAL A 100 12.30 -12.28 14.71
C VAL A 100 12.36 -11.20 15.77
N LEU A 101 12.16 -11.60 17.03
CA LEU A 101 12.23 -10.72 18.19
C LEU A 101 13.60 -10.80 18.85
N TRP A 102 14.21 -9.64 19.05
CA TRP A 102 15.52 -9.46 19.64
C TRP A 102 15.42 -8.67 20.94
N LEU A 103 16.36 -8.90 21.84
CA LEU A 103 16.58 -8.10 23.04
C LEU A 103 18.00 -7.54 23.02
N ASP A 104 18.13 -6.21 23.09
CA ASP A 104 19.42 -5.55 23.25
C ASP A 104 19.83 -5.61 24.73
N ILE A 105 20.83 -6.45 25.03
CA ILE A 105 21.24 -6.73 26.42
C ILE A 105 21.91 -5.53 27.08
N LYS A 106 22.45 -4.59 26.28
CA LYS A 106 23.06 -3.35 26.74
C LYS A 106 22.85 -2.26 25.68
N HIS A 107 21.67 -1.65 25.70
CA HIS A 107 21.31 -0.59 24.77
C HIS A 107 22.06 0.72 25.05
N LEU A 108 22.34 1.49 23.99
CA LEU A 108 22.84 2.88 24.06
C LEU A 108 21.76 3.92 23.70
N ALA A 109 20.61 3.45 23.22
CA ALA A 109 19.49 4.24 22.77
C ALA A 109 18.21 3.43 22.97
N LYS A 110 17.14 4.06 23.45
CA LYS A 110 15.83 3.40 23.62
C LYS A 110 14.74 4.46 23.75
N PRO A 111 13.45 4.11 23.56
CA PRO A 111 12.37 5.05 23.83
C PRO A 111 12.40 5.47 25.31
N THR A 112 12.01 6.72 25.58
CA THR A 112 12.00 7.27 26.95
C THR A 112 11.03 6.50 27.86
N THR A 113 10.01 5.89 27.28
CA THR A 113 9.01 5.08 27.98
C THR A 113 9.49 3.65 28.27
N SER A 114 10.54 3.16 27.61
CA SER A 114 11.02 1.77 27.67
C SER A 114 12.17 1.59 28.68
N LYS A 115 12.37 0.40 29.27
CA LYS A 115 13.47 0.10 30.22
C LYS A 115 14.45 -0.84 29.54
N TYR A 116 13.89 -1.86 28.89
CA TYR A 116 14.57 -2.77 28.00
C TYR A 116 14.31 -2.35 26.56
N LEU A 117 15.20 -2.72 25.65
CA LEU A 117 15.05 -2.46 24.22
C LEU A 117 14.82 -3.79 23.50
N PHE A 118 13.55 -4.11 23.29
CA PHE A 118 13.15 -5.16 22.37
C PHE A 118 13.13 -4.61 20.94
N ARG A 119 13.43 -5.46 19.96
CA ARG A 119 13.50 -5.07 18.54
C ARG A 119 12.88 -6.16 17.67
N LEU A 120 11.93 -5.79 16.81
CA LEU A 120 11.33 -6.73 15.86
C LEU A 120 11.89 -6.50 14.45
N THR A 121 12.45 -7.54 13.83
CA THR A 121 12.80 -7.54 12.40
C THR A 121 11.72 -8.26 11.60
N THR A 122 11.39 -7.73 10.43
CA THR A 122 10.36 -8.27 9.54
C THR A 122 10.85 -8.26 8.10
N ARG A 123 10.20 -9.01 7.22
CA ARG A 123 10.52 -9.03 5.78
C ARG A 123 10.55 -7.63 5.14
N SER A 124 9.68 -6.73 5.60
CA SER A 124 9.60 -5.35 5.10
C SER A 124 10.63 -4.40 5.75
N HIS A 125 11.12 -4.74 6.94
CA HIS A 125 12.14 -3.99 7.68
C HIS A 125 13.16 -4.96 8.32
N PRO A 126 14.03 -5.59 7.50
CA PRO A 126 14.98 -6.59 7.99
C PRO A 126 16.02 -6.02 8.97
N TRP A 127 16.22 -4.70 8.94
CA TRP A 127 17.08 -3.93 9.86
C TRP A 127 16.33 -3.38 11.09
N GLY A 128 15.00 -3.58 11.20
CA GLY A 128 14.15 -3.06 12.28
C GLY A 128 13.83 -1.55 12.20
N TYR A 129 13.43 -0.96 13.33
CA TYR A 129 12.99 0.46 13.44
C TYR A 129 14.04 1.31 14.18
N GLN A 130 13.78 2.59 14.47
CA GLN A 130 14.72 3.39 15.25
C GLN A 130 14.68 2.99 16.72
N ALA A 131 15.85 2.89 17.37
CA ALA A 131 15.95 2.53 18.78
C ALA A 131 15.29 3.57 19.68
N ASN A 132 15.40 4.86 19.38
CA ASN A 132 14.78 5.93 20.18
C ASN A 132 13.27 6.12 19.90
N ASN A 133 12.79 5.65 18.74
CA ASN A 133 11.40 5.77 18.33
C ASN A 133 11.04 4.55 17.47
N ASN A 134 10.55 3.49 18.11
CA ASN A 134 10.25 2.22 17.48
C ASN A 134 9.04 2.24 16.52
N ASP A 135 8.34 3.37 16.39
CA ASP A 135 7.37 3.60 15.31
C ASP A 135 8.02 4.22 14.05
N ALA A 136 9.22 4.77 14.17
CA ALA A 136 9.91 5.43 13.07
C ALA A 136 10.86 4.47 12.35
N LYS A 137 10.83 4.52 11.01
CA LYS A 137 11.78 3.78 10.17
C LYS A 137 13.19 4.30 10.42
N LEU A 138 14.19 3.43 10.32
CA LEU A 138 15.58 3.85 10.24
C LEU A 138 15.76 4.90 9.15
N THR A 139 16.69 5.83 9.38
CA THR A 139 17.04 6.81 8.37
C THR A 139 17.44 6.07 7.10
N VAL A 140 17.26 6.74 5.97
CA VAL A 140 17.66 6.18 4.68
C VAL A 140 19.12 5.68 4.84
N SER A 141 20.07 6.55 5.18
CA SER A 141 21.50 6.21 5.42
C SER A 141 21.74 4.91 6.19
N GLU A 142 21.14 4.75 7.37
CA GLU A 142 21.32 3.55 8.21
C GLU A 142 20.82 2.27 7.54
N ARG A 143 19.68 2.32 6.84
CA ARG A 143 19.15 1.17 6.08
C ARG A 143 20.10 0.70 4.98
N ARG A 144 20.90 1.59 4.40
CA ARG A 144 21.89 1.21 3.38
C ARG A 144 23.09 0.51 4.01
N LYS A 145 23.62 1.05 5.10
CA LYS A 145 24.72 0.38 5.82
C LYS A 145 24.30 -1.02 6.25
N ALA A 146 23.08 -1.17 6.76
CA ALA A 146 22.48 -2.46 7.05
C ALA A 146 22.40 -3.36 5.81
N LEU A 147 21.92 -2.82 4.68
CA LEU A 147 21.78 -3.59 3.44
C LEU A 147 23.13 -4.07 2.88
N GLU A 148 24.14 -3.19 2.84
CA GLU A 148 25.50 -3.51 2.41
C GLU A 148 26.09 -4.63 3.26
N LEU A 149 25.82 -4.59 4.57
CA LEU A 149 26.23 -5.63 5.50
C LEU A 149 25.48 -6.94 5.25
N PHE A 150 24.16 -6.90 5.10
CA PHE A 150 23.34 -8.11 4.91
C PHE A 150 23.59 -8.81 3.56
N LYS A 151 23.98 -8.07 2.52
CA LYS A 151 24.35 -8.63 1.21
C LYS A 151 25.60 -9.52 1.24
N GLN A 152 26.35 -9.52 2.34
CA GLN A 152 27.48 -10.44 2.52
C GLN A 152 27.02 -11.90 2.71
N HIS A 153 25.75 -12.11 3.08
CA HIS A 153 25.20 -13.46 3.19
C HIS A 153 24.98 -14.08 1.80
N PRO A 154 25.42 -15.32 1.54
CA PRO A 154 25.25 -15.99 0.25
C PRO A 154 23.77 -16.09 -0.19
N ASP A 155 22.86 -16.33 0.75
CA ASP A 155 21.42 -16.46 0.47
C ASP A 155 20.72 -15.11 0.20
N ASN A 156 21.35 -13.97 0.54
CA ASN A 156 20.75 -12.66 0.39
C ASN A 156 20.98 -12.12 -1.03
N THR A 157 20.29 -12.72 -2.00
CA THR A 157 20.35 -12.35 -3.42
C THR A 157 19.19 -11.45 -3.83
N GLY A 158 19.43 -10.43 -4.65
CA GLY A 158 18.37 -9.51 -5.11
C GLY A 158 18.01 -8.40 -4.13
N GLY A 159 16.73 -7.99 -4.11
CA GLY A 159 16.23 -6.93 -3.23
C GLY A 159 16.09 -7.36 -1.76
N TYR A 160 16.16 -6.42 -0.81
CA TYR A 160 16.11 -6.71 0.63
C TYR A 160 14.86 -7.48 1.10
N THR A 161 13.82 -7.46 0.29
CA THR A 161 12.55 -8.11 0.52
C THR A 161 12.57 -9.62 0.29
N SER A 162 13.66 -10.14 -0.29
CA SER A 162 13.93 -11.56 -0.45
C SER A 162 14.76 -12.15 0.69
N PHE A 163 15.34 -11.30 1.54
CA PHE A 163 16.24 -11.72 2.59
C PHE A 163 15.45 -12.43 3.69
N LYS A 164 16.02 -13.51 4.22
CA LYS A 164 15.44 -14.18 5.37
C LYS A 164 15.62 -13.33 6.63
N ASN A 165 14.67 -13.38 7.54
CA ASN A 165 14.79 -12.73 8.84
C ASN A 165 15.90 -13.38 9.70
N THR A 166 16.34 -14.60 9.38
CA THR A 166 17.49 -15.28 10.02
C THR A 166 18.84 -14.81 9.50
N THR A 167 18.89 -14.11 8.36
CA THR A 167 20.13 -13.57 7.78
C THR A 167 20.25 -12.06 7.99
N THR A 168 19.34 -11.47 8.78
CA THR A 168 19.25 -10.04 9.03
C THR A 168 19.01 -9.79 10.52
N PHE A 169 19.30 -8.58 10.99
CA PHE A 169 19.29 -8.26 12.43
C PHE A 169 19.04 -6.77 12.67
N PRO A 170 18.60 -6.35 13.88
CA PRO A 170 18.24 -4.95 14.14
C PRO A 170 19.48 -4.04 14.14
N PHE A 171 19.78 -3.45 12.98
CA PHE A 171 21.05 -2.77 12.72
C PHE A 171 21.33 -1.57 13.65
N ASP A 172 20.32 -0.81 14.06
CA ASP A 172 20.48 0.36 14.96
C ASP A 172 20.60 -0.01 16.45
N ALA A 173 20.54 -1.29 16.80
CA ALA A 173 20.78 -1.74 18.17
C ALA A 173 22.27 -1.64 18.54
N ALA A 174 22.57 -1.80 19.82
CA ALA A 174 23.94 -1.94 20.31
C ALA A 174 24.31 -3.43 20.39
N HIS A 175 23.70 -4.20 21.28
CA HIS A 175 24.08 -5.59 21.54
C HIS A 175 22.86 -6.52 21.47
N PRO A 176 22.20 -6.66 20.31
CA PRO A 176 20.98 -7.45 20.18
C PRO A 176 21.28 -8.95 20.18
N ILE A 177 20.52 -9.72 20.95
CA ILE A 177 20.49 -11.18 20.90
C ILE A 177 19.04 -11.62 20.60
N PRO A 178 18.81 -12.62 19.73
CA PRO A 178 17.47 -13.18 19.55
C PRO A 178 16.89 -13.61 20.90
N LEU A 179 15.69 -13.15 21.24
CA LEU A 179 15.10 -13.39 22.55
C LEU A 179 14.96 -14.89 22.84
N THR A 180 14.64 -15.68 21.80
CA THR A 180 14.53 -17.14 21.85
C THR A 180 15.81 -17.81 22.38
N PHE A 181 17.01 -17.29 22.07
CA PHE A 181 18.26 -17.88 22.57
C PHE A 181 18.34 -17.79 24.10
N ILE A 182 17.92 -16.67 24.67
CA ILE A 182 17.91 -16.45 26.13
C ILE A 182 16.81 -17.29 26.80
N LEU A 183 15.65 -17.42 26.16
CA LEU A 183 14.53 -18.22 26.66
C LEU A 183 14.85 -19.71 26.68
N GLU A 184 15.47 -20.25 25.63
CA GLU A 184 15.78 -21.69 25.48
C GLU A 184 17.01 -22.15 26.28
N ALA A 185 18.06 -21.31 26.37
CA ALA A 185 19.32 -21.68 27.01
C ALA A 185 19.19 -21.94 28.52
N LYS A 186 19.92 -22.91 29.07
CA LYS A 186 19.91 -23.23 30.51
C LYS A 186 20.81 -22.33 31.33
N ASN A 187 21.81 -21.74 30.71
CA ASN A 187 22.77 -20.83 31.30
C ASN A 187 23.26 -19.86 30.21
N THR A 188 24.06 -18.87 30.60
CA THR A 188 24.56 -17.86 29.67
C THR A 188 25.66 -18.36 28.74
N ASP A 189 26.33 -19.48 29.06
CA ASP A 189 27.29 -20.09 28.14
C ASP A 189 26.56 -20.74 26.95
N GLU A 190 25.44 -21.42 27.19
CA GLU A 190 24.56 -21.94 26.13
C GLU A 190 24.00 -20.80 25.24
N VAL A 191 23.72 -19.60 25.79
CA VAL A 191 23.34 -18.44 24.96
C VAL A 191 24.46 -18.05 23.99
N ILE A 192 25.71 -18.06 24.46
CA ILE A 192 26.89 -17.73 23.67
C ILE A 192 27.14 -18.79 22.59
N GLU A 193 26.95 -20.07 22.92
CA GLU A 193 27.02 -21.18 21.95
C GLU A 193 25.99 -21.02 20.83
N MET A 194 24.74 -20.64 21.16
CA MET A 194 23.71 -20.35 20.15
C MET A 194 24.07 -19.14 19.28
N VAL A 195 24.64 -18.08 19.86
CA VAL A 195 25.15 -16.93 19.09
C VAL A 195 26.22 -17.38 18.10
N GLU A 196 27.18 -18.20 18.55
CA GLU A 196 28.27 -18.74 17.73
C GLU A 196 27.74 -19.59 16.57
N GLN A 197 26.75 -20.46 16.86
CA GLN A 197 26.15 -21.38 15.91
C GLN A 197 25.30 -20.69 14.85
N TYR A 198 24.46 -19.72 15.23
CA TYR A 198 23.36 -19.25 14.36
C TYR A 198 23.54 -17.84 13.83
N LEU A 199 24.23 -16.93 14.52
CA LEU A 199 24.41 -15.58 13.98
C LEU A 199 25.39 -15.58 12.80
N PRO A 200 25.18 -14.70 11.80
CA PRO A 200 26.07 -14.62 10.65
C PRO A 200 27.45 -14.08 11.04
N ASP A 201 28.50 -14.49 10.32
CA ASP A 201 29.88 -14.06 10.63
C ASP A 201 30.04 -12.54 10.51
N TYR A 202 29.33 -11.89 9.58
CA TYR A 202 29.31 -10.44 9.38
C TYR A 202 28.47 -9.67 10.41
N PHE A 203 28.05 -10.30 11.51
CA PHE A 203 27.20 -9.65 12.52
C PHE A 203 27.89 -8.42 13.12
N ALA A 204 27.37 -7.23 12.81
CA ALA A 204 27.88 -5.94 13.26
C ALA A 204 26.75 -4.91 13.32
N THR A 205 26.64 -4.15 14.42
CA THR A 205 25.56 -3.19 14.62
C THR A 205 26.06 -1.75 14.66
N LEU A 206 25.17 -0.79 14.41
CA LEU A 206 25.48 0.63 14.36
C LEU A 206 26.02 1.17 15.69
N ARG A 207 25.56 0.62 16.82
CA ARG A 207 25.87 1.14 18.17
C ARG A 207 26.68 0.16 19.03
N GLY A 208 26.99 -1.02 18.53
CA GLY A 208 27.62 -2.09 19.31
C GLY A 208 29.13 -1.96 19.47
N ASN A 209 29.81 -1.17 18.63
CA ASN A 209 31.26 -1.05 18.60
C ASN A 209 32.00 -2.41 18.45
N PHE A 210 31.48 -3.32 17.63
CA PHE A 210 32.16 -4.56 17.20
C PHE A 210 32.04 -4.71 15.67
N GLN A 211 33.03 -5.35 15.05
CA GLN A 211 33.15 -5.49 13.59
C GLN A 211 32.55 -6.78 13.05
N ASP A 212 32.48 -7.82 13.86
CA ASP A 212 31.99 -9.15 13.44
C ASP A 212 31.48 -9.98 14.63
N LYS A 213 30.97 -11.18 14.32
CA LYS A 213 30.47 -12.14 15.31
C LYS A 213 31.54 -12.56 16.33
N SER A 214 32.79 -12.73 15.91
CA SER A 214 33.86 -13.21 16.79
C SER A 214 34.22 -12.18 17.85
N GLU A 215 34.26 -10.90 17.46
CA GLU A 215 34.42 -9.79 18.40
C GLU A 215 33.22 -9.66 19.34
N PHE A 216 31.99 -9.81 18.82
CA PHE A 216 30.79 -9.81 19.66
C PHE A 216 30.80 -10.93 20.71
N ILE A 217 31.17 -12.16 20.34
CA ILE A 217 31.32 -13.29 21.27
C ILE A 217 32.38 -12.98 22.34
N THR A 218 33.49 -12.35 21.95
CA THR A 218 34.54 -11.94 22.88
C THR A 218 34.00 -10.94 23.91
N LEU A 219 33.21 -9.95 23.46
CA LEU A 219 32.54 -9.00 24.35
C LEU A 219 31.56 -9.70 25.29
N LEU A 220 30.75 -10.66 24.81
CA LEU A 220 29.82 -11.44 25.64
C LEU A 220 30.54 -12.26 26.73
N LYS A 221 31.71 -12.81 26.42
CA LYS A 221 32.54 -13.57 27.38
C LYS A 221 33.30 -12.66 28.37
N THR A 222 33.38 -11.36 28.10
CA THR A 222 34.17 -10.39 28.87
C THR A 222 33.34 -9.21 29.36
N GLU A 223 33.35 -8.09 28.63
CA GLU A 223 32.79 -6.80 29.04
C GLU A 223 31.27 -6.80 29.23
N LEU A 224 30.53 -7.60 28.44
CA LEU A 224 29.08 -7.70 28.48
C LEU A 224 28.56 -8.86 29.33
N LYS A 225 29.46 -9.66 29.91
CA LYS A 225 29.10 -10.82 30.72
C LYS A 225 28.18 -10.47 31.90
N PRO A 226 28.45 -9.39 32.68
CA PRO A 226 27.56 -9.01 33.79
C PRO A 226 26.15 -8.61 33.32
N GLU A 227 26.05 -7.86 32.21
CA GLU A 227 24.77 -7.47 31.63
C GLU A 227 24.02 -8.68 31.07
N LEU A 228 24.71 -9.60 30.40
CA LEU A 228 24.14 -10.85 29.91
C LEU A 228 23.59 -11.69 31.06
N ASP A 229 24.37 -11.89 32.13
CA ASP A 229 23.94 -12.65 33.31
C ASP A 229 22.74 -11.97 33.99
N ASN A 230 22.74 -10.64 34.12
CA ASN A 230 21.60 -9.92 34.69
C ASN A 230 20.33 -10.05 33.83
N ILE A 231 20.45 -9.88 32.51
CA ILE A 231 19.32 -10.03 31.59
C ILE A 231 18.82 -11.47 31.57
N PHE A 232 19.73 -12.45 31.58
CA PHE A 232 19.38 -13.86 31.61
C PHE A 232 18.53 -14.18 32.84
N GLU A 233 18.96 -13.78 34.04
CA GLU A 233 18.17 -13.99 35.27
C GLU A 233 16.80 -13.30 35.20
N ASN A 234 16.74 -12.05 34.72
CA ASN A 234 15.48 -11.33 34.56
C ASN A 234 14.53 -12.03 33.56
N VAL A 235 15.07 -12.57 32.47
CA VAL A 235 14.28 -13.31 31.48
C VAL A 235 13.87 -14.67 32.03
N LYS A 236 14.70 -15.34 32.84
CA LYS A 236 14.31 -16.60 33.51
C LYS A 236 13.19 -16.41 34.52
N HIS A 237 13.08 -15.24 35.16
CA HIS A 237 11.92 -14.92 35.97
C HIS A 237 10.60 -14.88 35.17
N LEU A 238 10.64 -14.64 33.85
CA LEU A 238 9.44 -14.71 33.02
C LEU A 238 8.82 -16.11 32.98
N ASN A 239 9.60 -17.17 33.20
CA ASN A 239 9.08 -18.54 33.26
C ASN A 239 8.12 -18.74 34.45
N GLN A 240 8.21 -17.89 35.48
CA GLN A 240 7.34 -17.90 36.65
C GLN A 240 6.10 -17.00 36.47
N LEU A 241 6.06 -16.18 35.41
CA LEU A 241 4.97 -15.26 35.18
C LEU A 241 3.72 -16.03 34.72
N LEU A 242 2.64 -15.86 35.47
CA LEU A 242 1.35 -16.48 35.21
C LEU A 242 0.33 -15.43 34.77
N ILE A 243 -0.16 -15.54 33.54
CA ILE A 243 -1.17 -14.65 32.98
C ILE A 243 -2.55 -15.20 33.27
N LYS A 244 -3.43 -14.37 33.83
CA LYS A 244 -4.80 -14.76 34.16
C LYS A 244 -5.62 -15.02 32.90
N SER A 245 -6.58 -15.92 33.02
CA SER A 245 -7.60 -16.17 32.02
C SER A 245 -9.00 -16.19 32.63
N ASN A 246 -10.00 -15.91 31.81
CA ASN A 246 -11.40 -16.09 32.16
C ASN A 246 -12.11 -16.94 31.09
N ILE A 247 -13.13 -17.68 31.50
CA ILE A 247 -13.94 -18.51 30.60
C ILE A 247 -15.36 -17.96 30.60
N ILE A 248 -15.91 -17.71 29.42
CA ILE A 248 -17.29 -17.27 29.22
C ILE A 248 -18.22 -18.42 29.64
N GLU A 249 -19.21 -18.11 30.48
CA GLU A 249 -20.20 -19.09 30.94
C GLU A 249 -21.10 -19.58 29.79
N ASP A 250 -21.45 -20.87 29.79
CA ASP A 250 -22.24 -21.53 28.73
C ASP A 250 -23.57 -20.82 28.44
N ARG A 251 -24.24 -20.26 29.46
CA ARG A 251 -25.49 -19.50 29.29
C ARG A 251 -25.35 -18.31 28.34
N VAL A 252 -24.21 -17.63 28.38
CA VAL A 252 -23.93 -16.43 27.56
C VAL A 252 -23.69 -16.85 26.10
N LEU A 253 -23.06 -18.00 25.90
CA LEU A 253 -22.81 -18.58 24.57
C LEU A 253 -24.09 -19.14 23.94
N GLN A 254 -24.99 -19.73 24.74
CA GLN A 254 -26.29 -20.24 24.29
C GLN A 254 -27.19 -19.12 23.77
N GLU A 255 -27.28 -17.99 24.47
CA GLU A 255 -28.04 -16.81 24.01
C GLU A 255 -27.54 -16.25 22.67
N GLU A 256 -26.22 -16.27 22.41
CA GLU A 256 -25.67 -15.87 21.09
C GLU A 256 -26.01 -16.88 19.99
N ASN A 257 -25.89 -18.17 20.27
CA ASN A 257 -26.13 -19.24 19.29
C ASN A 257 -27.62 -19.30 18.89
N GLU A 258 -28.54 -19.14 19.85
CA GLU A 258 -29.98 -19.09 19.57
C GLU A 258 -30.39 -17.87 18.72
N THR A 259 -29.61 -16.78 18.78
CA THR A 259 -29.90 -15.54 18.05
C THR A 259 -29.05 -15.35 16.78
N GLU A 260 -28.16 -16.31 16.46
CA GLU A 260 -27.14 -16.22 15.41
C GLU A 260 -26.42 -14.85 15.40
N ASN A 261 -26.16 -14.29 16.59
CA ASN A 261 -25.73 -12.91 16.74
C ASN A 261 -24.34 -12.83 17.38
N PRO A 262 -23.28 -12.46 16.62
CA PRO A 262 -21.89 -12.35 17.11
C PRO A 262 -21.64 -11.09 17.96
N THR A 263 -22.64 -10.59 18.68
CA THR A 263 -22.56 -9.29 19.38
C THR A 263 -21.53 -9.30 20.50
N LEU A 264 -21.42 -10.38 21.26
CA LEU A 264 -20.41 -10.58 22.30
C LEU A 264 -19.02 -10.55 21.66
N PHE A 265 -18.82 -11.29 20.58
CA PHE A 265 -17.57 -11.29 19.83
C PHE A 265 -17.17 -9.88 19.38
N VAL A 266 -18.10 -9.14 18.78
CA VAL A 266 -17.90 -7.75 18.33
C VAL A 266 -17.53 -6.83 19.50
N ARG A 267 -18.25 -6.95 20.64
CA ARG A 267 -18.04 -6.09 21.82
C ARG A 267 -16.75 -6.39 22.57
N ILE A 268 -16.32 -7.65 22.62
CA ILE A 268 -15.05 -8.04 23.22
C ILE A 268 -13.91 -7.44 22.40
N ASN A 269 -13.98 -7.58 21.08
CA ASN A 269 -12.91 -7.15 20.18
C ASN A 269 -12.92 -5.65 19.83
N SER A 270 -13.95 -4.90 20.26
CA SER A 270 -14.00 -3.44 20.06
C SER A 270 -13.19 -2.63 21.08
N SER A 271 -12.79 -3.24 22.21
CA SER A 271 -12.03 -2.55 23.28
C SER A 271 -10.50 -2.61 23.10
N GLY A 272 -10.01 -3.40 22.14
CA GLY A 272 -8.59 -3.49 21.75
C GLY A 272 -8.27 -2.66 20.49
N THR A 273 -7.32 -3.12 19.67
CA THR A 273 -7.18 -2.58 18.30
C THR A 273 -8.47 -2.89 17.55
N THR A 274 -9.31 -1.88 17.31
CA THR A 274 -10.67 -2.05 16.77
C THR A 274 -10.66 -2.90 15.50
N LEU A 275 -11.52 -3.93 15.46
CA LEU A 275 -11.79 -4.62 14.20
C LEU A 275 -12.48 -3.62 13.27
N ASN A 276 -11.97 -3.49 12.04
CA ASN A 276 -12.68 -2.71 11.04
C ASN A 276 -13.96 -3.48 10.63
N GLY A 277 -14.91 -2.79 9.97
CA GLY A 277 -16.18 -3.42 9.58
C GLY A 277 -16.00 -4.64 8.66
N ASP A 278 -14.96 -4.64 7.82
CA ASP A 278 -14.69 -5.72 6.87
C ASP A 278 -14.12 -6.97 7.58
N ASP A 279 -13.29 -6.79 8.62
CA ASP A 279 -12.77 -7.85 9.48
C ASP A 279 -13.91 -8.55 10.22
N LEU A 280 -14.89 -7.78 10.73
CA LEU A 280 -16.08 -8.33 11.38
C LEU A 280 -16.94 -9.13 10.41
N ILE A 281 -17.17 -8.62 9.20
CA ILE A 281 -17.91 -9.34 8.15
C ILE A 281 -17.20 -10.65 7.80
N TYR A 282 -15.87 -10.61 7.64
CA TYR A 282 -15.08 -11.80 7.35
C TYR A 282 -15.12 -12.84 8.46
N SER A 283 -15.06 -12.38 9.70
CA SER A 283 -15.27 -13.17 10.90
C SER A 283 -16.63 -13.88 10.91
N ILE A 284 -17.72 -13.17 10.63
CA ILE A 284 -19.07 -13.75 10.54
C ILE A 284 -19.14 -14.80 9.43
N TYR A 285 -18.58 -14.48 8.26
CA TYR A 285 -18.54 -15.39 7.12
C TYR A 285 -17.83 -16.72 7.48
N LYS A 286 -16.67 -16.67 8.14
CA LYS A 286 -15.92 -17.88 8.57
C LYS A 286 -16.70 -18.74 9.57
N ALA A 287 -17.55 -18.13 10.39
CA ALA A 287 -18.40 -18.88 11.31
C ALA A 287 -19.44 -19.72 10.55
N ILE A 288 -20.07 -19.10 9.56
CA ILE A 288 -21.15 -19.71 8.78
C ILE A 288 -20.60 -20.71 7.76
N PHE A 289 -19.41 -20.46 7.20
CA PHE A 289 -18.78 -21.30 6.17
C PHE A 289 -17.34 -21.69 6.53
N PRO A 290 -17.14 -22.62 7.50
CA PRO A 290 -15.80 -23.03 7.93
C PRO A 290 -14.91 -23.57 6.80
N GLU A 291 -15.49 -24.36 5.89
CA GLU A 291 -14.80 -24.97 4.74
C GLU A 291 -14.36 -23.95 3.68
N ALA A 292 -15.07 -22.82 3.58
CA ALA A 292 -14.76 -21.76 2.62
C ALA A 292 -13.62 -20.84 3.07
N LYS A 293 -13.14 -20.99 4.32
CA LYS A 293 -11.99 -20.23 4.84
C LYS A 293 -10.74 -20.50 4.01
N THR A 294 -10.37 -21.78 3.86
CA THR A 294 -9.20 -22.21 3.09
C THR A 294 -9.31 -21.75 1.65
N LEU A 295 -10.52 -21.79 1.09
CA LEU A 295 -10.75 -21.38 -0.27
C LEU A 295 -10.65 -19.86 -0.46
N MET A 296 -11.19 -19.04 0.44
CA MET A 296 -11.02 -17.59 0.37
C MET A 296 -9.55 -17.16 0.58
N GLU A 297 -8.83 -17.88 1.43
CA GLU A 297 -7.39 -17.70 1.60
C GLU A 297 -6.60 -18.10 0.34
N ASN A 298 -7.09 -19.10 -0.42
CA ASN A 298 -6.52 -19.59 -1.69
C ASN A 298 -7.02 -18.86 -2.96
N ILE A 299 -8.14 -18.15 -2.87
CA ILE A 299 -8.61 -17.20 -3.90
C ILE A 299 -7.66 -16.01 -3.95
N GLY A 300 -6.91 -15.77 -2.85
CA GLY A 300 -5.87 -14.77 -2.68
C GLY A 300 -4.91 -14.69 -3.87
N LEU A 301 -5.34 -13.96 -4.88
CA LEU A 301 -4.48 -13.27 -5.83
C LEU A 301 -3.56 -12.42 -4.94
N ASP A 302 -2.25 -12.46 -5.15
CA ASP A 302 -1.20 -11.74 -4.39
C ASP A 302 -1.34 -10.19 -4.40
N PHE A 303 -2.53 -9.70 -4.76
CA PHE A 303 -2.94 -8.35 -5.09
C PHE A 303 -4.10 -7.82 -4.25
N ILE A 304 -4.92 -8.66 -3.58
CA ILE A 304 -6.15 -8.23 -2.89
C ILE A 304 -6.30 -8.94 -1.53
N ALA A 305 -6.56 -8.17 -0.47
CA ALA A 305 -6.79 -8.72 0.86
C ALA A 305 -8.09 -9.56 0.94
N PRO A 306 -8.13 -10.69 1.68
CA PRO A 306 -9.33 -11.54 1.77
C PRO A 306 -10.62 -10.80 2.21
N THR A 307 -10.48 -9.82 3.11
CA THR A 307 -11.60 -8.98 3.56
C THR A 307 -12.20 -8.14 2.43
N GLN A 308 -11.36 -7.63 1.52
CA GLN A 308 -11.80 -6.91 0.32
C GLN A 308 -12.46 -7.85 -0.68
N VAL A 309 -11.90 -9.05 -0.88
CA VAL A 309 -12.51 -10.09 -1.73
C VAL A 309 -13.93 -10.41 -1.26
N LEU A 310 -14.12 -10.66 0.04
CA LEU A 310 -15.44 -10.90 0.60
C LEU A 310 -16.38 -9.69 0.45
N SER A 311 -15.87 -8.47 0.65
CA SER A 311 -16.66 -7.25 0.47
C SER A 311 -17.20 -7.14 -0.96
N LEU A 312 -16.35 -7.38 -1.96
CA LEU A 312 -16.71 -7.37 -3.37
C LEU A 312 -17.67 -8.52 -3.72
N ALA A 313 -17.37 -9.75 -3.28
CA ALA A 313 -18.22 -10.93 -3.50
C ALA A 313 -19.64 -10.73 -2.95
N SER A 314 -19.74 -10.18 -1.72
CA SER A 314 -21.02 -9.88 -1.09
C SER A 314 -21.83 -8.85 -1.90
N ARG A 315 -21.16 -7.88 -2.53
CA ARG A 315 -21.83 -6.88 -3.37
C ARG A 315 -22.25 -7.44 -4.71
N ILE A 316 -21.45 -8.31 -5.33
CA ILE A 316 -21.81 -9.03 -6.56
C ILE A 316 -23.11 -9.82 -6.33
N VAL A 317 -23.17 -10.66 -5.29
CA VAL A 317 -24.36 -11.45 -4.97
C VAL A 317 -25.56 -10.57 -4.64
N ALA A 318 -25.35 -9.48 -3.87
CA ALA A 318 -26.42 -8.55 -3.56
C ALA A 318 -26.98 -7.86 -4.82
N SER A 319 -26.12 -7.54 -5.79
CA SER A 319 -26.50 -6.96 -7.08
C SER A 319 -27.23 -7.98 -7.96
N ASP A 320 -26.79 -9.25 -7.99
CA ASP A 320 -27.47 -10.34 -8.70
C ASP A 320 -28.93 -10.48 -8.20
N LEU A 321 -29.14 -10.40 -6.89
CA LEU A 321 -30.47 -10.48 -6.25
C LEU A 321 -31.31 -9.20 -6.35
N SER A 322 -30.73 -8.11 -6.85
CA SER A 322 -31.38 -6.80 -6.93
C SER A 322 -31.45 -6.28 -8.37
N GLU A 323 -31.66 -7.18 -9.34
CA GLU A 323 -31.79 -6.84 -10.77
C GLU A 323 -30.62 -5.99 -11.30
N ASN A 324 -29.38 -6.34 -10.93
CA ASN A 324 -28.16 -5.61 -11.28
C ASN A 324 -28.07 -4.19 -10.69
N ALA A 325 -28.83 -3.85 -9.64
CA ALA A 325 -28.73 -2.54 -9.01
C ALA A 325 -27.38 -2.31 -8.30
N PHE A 326 -26.96 -1.05 -8.22
CA PHE A 326 -25.76 -0.68 -7.46
C PHE A 326 -25.95 -0.93 -5.96
N VAL A 327 -25.07 -1.76 -5.39
CA VAL A 327 -25.03 -2.00 -3.95
C VAL A 327 -23.84 -1.27 -3.34
N LYS A 328 -24.12 -0.33 -2.43
CA LYS A 328 -23.10 0.35 -1.62
C LYS A 328 -22.32 -0.65 -0.76
N LYS A 329 -21.14 -0.25 -0.29
CA LYS A 329 -20.36 -1.05 0.66
C LYS A 329 -21.23 -1.53 1.84
N ILE A 330 -21.31 -2.84 1.99
CA ILE A 330 -22.15 -3.51 2.99
C ILE A 330 -21.47 -3.35 4.35
N ASN A 331 -22.18 -2.78 5.33
CA ASN A 331 -21.71 -2.70 6.70
C ASN A 331 -22.13 -3.95 7.50
N VAL A 332 -21.59 -4.13 8.70
CA VAL A 332 -21.84 -5.33 9.54
C VAL A 332 -23.33 -5.61 9.74
N ARG A 333 -24.14 -4.58 10.05
CA ARG A 333 -25.59 -4.75 10.26
C ARG A 333 -26.31 -5.16 8.98
N ASP A 334 -25.96 -4.56 7.86
CA ASP A 334 -26.53 -4.92 6.56
C ASP A 334 -26.13 -6.35 6.16
N PHE A 335 -24.87 -6.74 6.39
CA PHE A 335 -24.39 -8.10 6.14
C PHE A 335 -25.14 -9.13 6.98
N GLN A 336 -25.28 -8.89 8.29
CA GLN A 336 -26.06 -9.76 9.20
C GLN A 336 -27.52 -9.90 8.78
N ARG A 337 -28.11 -8.84 8.23
CA ARG A 337 -29.49 -8.90 7.70
C ARG A 337 -29.54 -9.72 6.42
N ARG A 338 -28.60 -9.51 5.49
CA ARG A 338 -28.55 -10.18 4.19
C ARG A 338 -28.23 -11.67 4.31
N ILE A 339 -27.33 -12.05 5.21
CA ILE A 339 -26.90 -13.43 5.38
C ILE A 339 -28.01 -14.37 5.93
N LYS A 340 -29.10 -13.79 6.47
CA LYS A 340 -30.31 -14.52 6.86
C LYS A 340 -31.20 -14.90 5.67
N ASN A 341 -31.01 -14.26 4.51
CA ASN A 341 -31.69 -14.65 3.28
C ASN A 341 -30.91 -15.83 2.66
N GLU A 342 -31.59 -16.96 2.48
CA GLU A 342 -30.96 -18.19 1.97
C GLU A 342 -30.42 -18.04 0.54
N GLU A 343 -31.05 -17.24 -0.33
CA GLU A 343 -30.54 -16.99 -1.69
C GLU A 343 -29.22 -16.21 -1.65
N PHE A 344 -29.11 -15.21 -0.77
CA PHE A 344 -27.86 -14.46 -0.58
C PHE A 344 -26.77 -15.33 0.03
N LYS A 345 -27.12 -16.11 1.04
CA LYS A 345 -26.20 -17.02 1.73
C LYS A 345 -25.64 -18.08 0.78
N GLU A 346 -26.49 -18.73 0.01
CA GLU A 346 -26.10 -19.75 -0.96
C GLU A 346 -25.36 -19.15 -2.17
N GLY A 347 -25.79 -17.98 -2.66
CA GLY A 347 -25.08 -17.24 -3.71
C GLY A 347 -23.66 -16.86 -3.32
N LEU A 348 -23.46 -16.38 -2.09
CA LEU A 348 -22.14 -16.02 -1.56
C LEU A 348 -21.26 -17.25 -1.37
N LYS A 349 -21.82 -18.35 -0.85
CA LYS A 349 -21.12 -19.63 -0.75
C LYS A 349 -20.65 -20.12 -2.12
N ASN A 350 -21.53 -20.12 -3.12
CA ASN A 350 -21.22 -20.60 -4.46
C ASN A 350 -20.17 -19.73 -5.17
N GLN A 351 -20.29 -18.41 -5.11
CA GLN A 351 -19.29 -17.49 -5.72
C GLN A 351 -17.86 -17.76 -5.22
N ILE A 352 -17.73 -18.12 -3.94
CA ILE A 352 -16.43 -18.41 -3.34
C ILE A 352 -16.02 -19.86 -3.64
N GLN A 353 -16.96 -20.81 -3.64
CA GLN A 353 -16.69 -22.23 -3.86
C GLN A 353 -16.28 -22.61 -5.29
N THR A 354 -16.85 -21.97 -6.30
CA THR A 354 -16.72 -22.40 -7.70
C THR A 354 -15.43 -21.94 -8.40
N GLN A 355 -14.50 -21.26 -7.70
CA GLN A 355 -13.34 -20.55 -8.29
C GLN A 355 -13.69 -19.50 -9.36
N GLN A 356 -14.96 -19.34 -9.75
CA GLN A 356 -15.41 -18.38 -10.74
C GLN A 356 -15.02 -16.94 -10.37
N LEU A 357 -15.12 -16.58 -9.09
CA LEU A 357 -14.69 -15.26 -8.61
C LEU A 357 -13.18 -15.04 -8.80
N LYS A 358 -12.37 -16.08 -8.59
CA LYS A 358 -10.91 -16.04 -8.79
C LYS A 358 -10.58 -15.79 -10.26
N GLU A 359 -11.25 -16.50 -11.17
CA GLU A 359 -11.09 -16.32 -12.62
C GLU A 359 -11.52 -14.92 -13.07
N LEU A 360 -12.66 -14.43 -12.57
CA LEU A 360 -13.15 -13.07 -12.86
C LEU A 360 -12.17 -11.99 -12.39
N PHE A 361 -11.63 -12.13 -11.18
CA PHE A 361 -10.66 -11.17 -10.67
C PHE A 361 -9.33 -11.26 -11.43
N ALA A 362 -8.85 -12.47 -11.74
CA ALA A 362 -7.67 -12.66 -12.57
C ALA A 362 -7.84 -12.04 -13.96
N GLN A 363 -9.01 -12.21 -14.58
CA GLN A 363 -9.36 -11.59 -15.86
C GLN A 363 -9.36 -10.05 -15.73
N ALA A 364 -10.00 -9.50 -14.70
CA ALA A 364 -10.05 -8.05 -14.47
C ALA A 364 -8.64 -7.46 -14.24
N ILE A 365 -7.79 -8.14 -13.46
CA ILE A 365 -6.40 -7.74 -13.22
C ILE A 365 -5.57 -7.85 -14.49
N GLY A 366 -5.73 -8.91 -15.28
CA GLY A 366 -5.05 -9.09 -16.56
C GLY A 366 -5.44 -8.01 -17.59
N ILE A 367 -6.71 -7.58 -17.58
CA ILE A 367 -7.14 -6.41 -18.37
C ILE A 367 -6.43 -5.16 -17.86
N LEU A 368 -6.47 -4.88 -16.55
CA LEU A 368 -5.86 -3.70 -15.93
C LEU A 368 -4.32 -3.66 -16.02
N SER A 369 -3.63 -4.79 -16.23
CA SER A 369 -2.17 -4.82 -16.36
C SER A 369 -1.68 -4.44 -17.75
N CYS A 370 -2.54 -4.60 -18.77
CA CYS A 370 -2.19 -4.50 -20.19
C CYS A 370 -1.03 -5.43 -20.62
N GLU A 371 -0.64 -6.42 -19.81
CA GLU A 371 0.55 -7.25 -20.06
C GLU A 371 0.46 -8.07 -21.36
N ASP A 372 -0.74 -8.54 -21.70
CA ASP A 372 -1.00 -9.32 -22.92
C ASP A 372 -1.75 -8.52 -24.01
N ASN A 373 -1.68 -7.19 -23.98
CA ASN A 373 -2.38 -6.34 -24.96
C ASN A 373 -1.43 -5.81 -26.03
N SER A 374 -1.59 -6.26 -27.28
CA SER A 374 -0.71 -5.88 -28.39
C SER A 374 -0.73 -4.40 -28.77
N LEU A 375 -1.71 -3.64 -28.28
CA LEU A 375 -1.88 -2.22 -28.57
C LEU A 375 -1.30 -1.31 -27.49
N PHE A 376 -0.76 -1.88 -26.41
CA PHE A 376 -0.17 -1.16 -25.29
C PHE A 376 1.33 -1.49 -25.18
N ASP A 377 2.18 -0.47 -25.07
CA ASP A 377 3.62 -0.67 -25.01
C ASP A 377 4.10 -0.97 -23.58
N GLY A 378 4.55 -2.21 -23.35
CA GLY A 378 4.98 -2.71 -22.05
C GLY A 378 3.80 -3.13 -21.17
N LYS A 379 3.88 -2.86 -19.87
CA LYS A 379 2.80 -3.17 -18.92
C LYS A 379 2.66 -2.13 -17.84
N ILE A 380 1.45 -1.97 -17.33
CA ILE A 380 1.16 -1.07 -16.22
C ILE A 380 1.84 -1.61 -14.96
N PRO A 381 2.58 -0.78 -14.21
CA PRO A 381 3.20 -1.20 -12.97
C PRO A 381 2.18 -1.82 -11.99
N PRO A 382 2.42 -3.03 -11.46
CA PRO A 382 1.53 -3.69 -10.50
C PRO A 382 1.12 -2.82 -9.30
N VAL A 383 1.99 -1.93 -8.83
CA VAL A 383 1.66 -0.94 -7.78
C VAL A 383 0.49 -0.02 -8.17
N ILE A 384 0.37 0.39 -9.44
CA ILE A 384 -0.74 1.23 -9.91
C ILE A 384 -2.05 0.44 -9.83
N ILE A 385 -2.03 -0.83 -10.26
CA ILE A 385 -3.21 -1.72 -10.21
C ILE A 385 -3.65 -1.94 -8.76
N LYS A 386 -2.71 -2.20 -7.85
CA LYS A 386 -3.00 -2.38 -6.41
C LYS A 386 -3.60 -1.11 -5.81
N GLN A 387 -3.04 0.05 -6.12
CA GLN A 387 -3.61 1.34 -5.68
C GLN A 387 -4.99 1.58 -6.29
N PHE A 388 -5.22 1.22 -7.54
CA PHE A 388 -6.53 1.31 -8.19
C PHE A 388 -7.56 0.46 -7.45
N ILE A 389 -7.28 -0.82 -7.19
CA ILE A 389 -8.20 -1.72 -6.47
C ILE A 389 -8.46 -1.22 -5.05
N LYS A 390 -7.43 -0.75 -4.35
CA LYS A 390 -7.54 -0.28 -2.95
C LYS A 390 -8.35 1.01 -2.84
N ARG A 391 -8.08 2.00 -3.69
CA ARG A 391 -8.67 3.35 -3.61
C ARG A 391 -9.97 3.50 -4.40
N ASN A 392 -10.14 2.74 -5.49
CA ASN A 392 -11.28 2.81 -6.41
C ASN A 392 -12.11 1.51 -6.41
N GLN A 393 -12.45 1.00 -5.22
CA GLN A 393 -13.16 -0.27 -5.07
C GLN A 393 -14.47 -0.36 -5.87
N ASP A 394 -15.21 0.75 -5.99
CA ASP A 394 -16.47 0.77 -6.73
C ASP A 394 -16.26 0.70 -8.24
N LEU A 395 -15.20 1.31 -8.78
CA LEU A 395 -14.83 1.18 -10.19
C LEU A 395 -14.30 -0.22 -10.50
N PHE A 396 -13.52 -0.80 -9.60
CA PHE A 396 -13.08 -2.20 -9.73
C PHE A 396 -14.27 -3.16 -9.68
N LEU A 397 -15.23 -2.92 -8.77
CA LEU A 397 -16.47 -3.69 -8.73
C LEU A 397 -17.27 -3.53 -10.03
N PHE A 398 -17.37 -2.32 -10.59
CA PHE A 398 -18.07 -2.09 -11.86
C PHE A 398 -17.44 -2.93 -12.98
N LEU A 399 -16.11 -2.94 -13.11
CA LEU A 399 -15.40 -3.77 -14.08
C LEU A 399 -15.72 -5.26 -13.88
N VAL A 400 -15.53 -5.77 -12.65
CA VAL A 400 -15.73 -7.19 -12.34
C VAL A 400 -17.17 -7.63 -12.58
N TYR A 401 -18.15 -6.83 -12.14
CA TYR A 401 -19.55 -7.17 -12.29
C TYR A 401 -19.99 -7.09 -13.76
N TRP A 402 -19.49 -6.10 -14.51
CA TRP A 402 -19.75 -6.01 -15.94
C TRP A 402 -19.23 -7.26 -16.68
N LEU A 403 -18.03 -7.75 -16.33
CA LEU A 403 -17.49 -9.01 -16.87
C LEU A 403 -18.37 -10.22 -16.50
N HIS A 404 -18.81 -10.29 -15.26
CA HIS A 404 -19.66 -11.35 -14.72
C HIS A 404 -20.99 -11.49 -15.49
N ILE A 405 -21.67 -10.37 -15.81
CA ILE A 405 -22.99 -10.43 -16.47
C ILE A 405 -22.91 -10.48 -18.00
N ASN A 406 -21.86 -9.91 -18.62
CA ASN A 406 -21.80 -9.82 -20.08
C ASN A 406 -21.11 -11.03 -20.73
N LYS A 407 -20.14 -11.67 -20.07
CA LYS A 407 -19.44 -12.90 -20.51
C LYS A 407 -19.09 -12.93 -22.01
N ILE A 408 -18.58 -11.81 -22.53
CA ILE A 408 -18.17 -11.70 -23.94
C ILE A 408 -16.68 -11.91 -24.09
N GLU A 409 -16.27 -12.41 -25.25
CA GLU A 409 -14.87 -12.41 -25.65
C GLU A 409 -14.43 -10.98 -25.96
N LEU A 410 -13.30 -10.56 -25.39
CA LEU A 410 -12.81 -9.19 -25.49
C LEU A 410 -11.60 -9.12 -26.41
N THR A 411 -11.68 -8.26 -27.42
CA THR A 411 -10.54 -7.91 -28.27
C THR A 411 -9.54 -7.03 -27.53
N ASP A 412 -8.30 -6.97 -27.98
CA ASP A 412 -7.29 -6.07 -27.41
C ASP A 412 -7.72 -4.60 -27.47
N GLN A 413 -8.42 -4.18 -28.53
CA GLN A 413 -8.97 -2.82 -28.63
C GLN A 413 -10.00 -2.56 -27.53
N THR A 414 -10.96 -3.46 -27.32
CA THR A 414 -11.97 -3.30 -26.26
C THR A 414 -11.33 -3.32 -24.88
N LYS A 415 -10.41 -4.26 -24.60
CA LYS A 415 -9.66 -4.30 -23.34
C LYS A 415 -8.92 -2.98 -23.08
N LEU A 416 -8.26 -2.42 -24.09
CA LEU A 416 -7.56 -1.15 -23.96
C LEU A 416 -8.53 0.00 -23.65
N LYS A 417 -9.68 0.08 -24.32
CA LYS A 417 -10.73 1.06 -24.02
C LYS A 417 -11.26 0.93 -22.59
N MET A 418 -11.41 -0.29 -22.08
CA MET A 418 -11.81 -0.54 -20.69
C MET A 418 -10.81 0.09 -19.71
N VAL A 419 -9.52 -0.21 -19.87
CA VAL A 419 -8.48 0.33 -18.98
C VAL A 419 -8.38 1.84 -19.12
N ALA A 420 -8.41 2.36 -20.35
CA ALA A 420 -8.36 3.79 -20.63
C ALA A 420 -9.46 4.57 -19.90
N LYS A 421 -10.73 4.11 -20.00
CA LYS A 421 -11.85 4.74 -19.28
C LYS A 421 -11.70 4.62 -17.76
N LEU A 422 -11.32 3.45 -17.25
CA LEU A 422 -11.15 3.24 -15.80
C LEU A 422 -10.03 4.12 -15.21
N MET A 423 -8.90 4.25 -15.91
CA MET A 423 -7.80 5.12 -15.50
C MET A 423 -8.21 6.59 -15.61
N ALA A 424 -8.95 6.99 -16.65
CA ALA A 424 -9.52 8.32 -16.74
C ALA A 424 -10.45 8.61 -15.55
N PHE A 425 -11.31 7.67 -15.19
CA PHE A 425 -12.23 7.81 -14.05
C PHE A 425 -11.49 7.92 -12.72
N ALA A 426 -10.45 7.11 -12.51
CA ALA A 426 -9.68 7.12 -11.27
C ALA A 426 -8.74 8.32 -11.13
N TRP A 427 -8.20 8.84 -12.23
CA TRP A 427 -7.17 9.90 -12.20
C TRP A 427 -7.71 11.31 -12.34
N PHE A 428 -8.94 11.44 -12.87
CA PHE A 428 -9.61 12.72 -13.09
C PHE A 428 -10.95 12.79 -12.36
N ASP A 429 -11.02 12.10 -11.21
CA ASP A 429 -12.10 12.10 -10.21
C ASP A 429 -13.51 11.98 -10.80
N PHE A 430 -13.84 10.80 -11.34
CA PHE A 430 -15.21 10.53 -11.77
C PHE A 430 -16.18 10.64 -10.59
N ASP A 431 -17.13 11.57 -10.69
CA ASP A 431 -18.19 11.72 -9.70
C ASP A 431 -19.46 10.92 -10.09
N ASN A 432 -20.17 10.43 -9.08
CA ASN A 432 -21.45 9.72 -9.17
C ASN A 432 -21.40 8.30 -9.80
N ILE A 433 -20.57 7.43 -9.23
CA ILE A 433 -20.51 5.99 -9.56
C ILE A 433 -21.86 5.27 -9.49
N PRO A 434 -22.78 5.54 -8.53
CA PRO A 434 -24.09 4.88 -8.52
C PRO A 434 -24.90 5.12 -9.80
N ARG A 435 -24.82 6.33 -10.35
CA ARG A 435 -25.49 6.66 -11.63
C ARG A 435 -24.81 5.95 -12.80
N LEU A 436 -23.48 5.97 -12.87
CA LEU A 436 -22.71 5.24 -13.88
C LEU A 436 -23.13 3.76 -13.89
N TRP A 437 -23.20 3.14 -12.72
CA TRP A 437 -23.64 1.77 -12.58
C TRP A 437 -25.06 1.57 -13.13
N ASN A 438 -26.04 2.29 -12.59
CA ASN A 438 -27.44 2.06 -12.94
C ASN A 438 -27.74 2.31 -14.42
N GLU A 439 -27.05 3.27 -15.06
CA GLU A 439 -27.29 3.59 -16.47
C GLU A 439 -26.46 2.73 -17.45
N LYS A 440 -25.27 2.26 -17.04
CA LYS A 440 -24.31 1.67 -17.99
C LYS A 440 -23.91 0.22 -17.70
N ILE A 441 -24.21 -0.35 -16.52
CA ILE A 441 -23.73 -1.70 -16.16
C ILE A 441 -24.22 -2.79 -17.12
N SER A 442 -25.48 -2.72 -17.54
CA SER A 442 -26.11 -3.71 -18.44
C SER A 442 -25.83 -3.45 -19.92
N ASN A 443 -25.13 -2.37 -20.25
CA ASN A 443 -24.83 -2.00 -21.62
C ASN A 443 -23.55 -2.69 -22.12
N LYS A 444 -23.71 -3.65 -23.04
CA LYS A 444 -22.61 -4.40 -23.67
C LYS A 444 -21.64 -3.54 -24.48
N ASN A 445 -22.11 -2.40 -24.99
CA ASN A 445 -21.32 -1.51 -25.83
C ASN A 445 -20.77 -0.31 -25.05
N PHE A 446 -20.97 -0.25 -23.73
CA PHE A 446 -20.55 0.87 -22.90
C PHE A 446 -19.07 1.25 -23.13
N TRP A 447 -18.17 0.27 -23.23
CA TRP A 447 -16.75 0.53 -23.43
C TRP A 447 -16.41 1.14 -24.79
N GLU A 448 -17.28 0.95 -25.78
CA GLU A 448 -17.14 1.52 -27.13
C GLU A 448 -17.72 2.93 -27.25
N GLU A 449 -18.59 3.35 -26.31
CA GLU A 449 -19.16 4.71 -26.29
C GLU A 449 -18.06 5.78 -26.15
N PRO A 450 -18.23 6.97 -26.73
CA PRO A 450 -17.30 8.07 -26.51
C PRO A 450 -17.32 8.52 -25.04
N LEU A 451 -16.19 9.06 -24.58
CA LEU A 451 -16.01 9.63 -23.24
C LEU A 451 -16.66 11.00 -23.10
N ASN A 452 -17.00 11.66 -24.22
CA ASN A 452 -17.56 13.01 -24.29
C ASN A 452 -18.73 13.21 -23.32
N GLU A 453 -19.72 12.30 -23.31
CA GLU A 453 -20.90 12.45 -22.45
C GLU A 453 -20.56 12.43 -20.96
N LEU A 454 -19.54 11.66 -20.58
CA LEU A 454 -19.10 11.47 -19.20
C LEU A 454 -18.12 12.55 -18.72
N MET A 455 -17.60 13.40 -19.62
CA MET A 455 -16.87 14.61 -19.23
C MET A 455 -17.87 15.67 -18.81
N TRP A 456 -17.82 16.10 -17.55
CA TRP A 456 -18.83 17.01 -16.98
C TRP A 456 -20.24 16.55 -17.34
N TRP A 457 -20.57 15.35 -16.90
CA TRP A 457 -21.85 14.70 -17.13
C TRP A 457 -22.98 15.55 -16.52
N ASP A 458 -23.89 16.01 -17.39
CA ASP A 458 -24.93 17.01 -17.09
C ASP A 458 -24.41 18.25 -16.36
N ASP A 459 -23.21 18.72 -16.76
CA ASP A 459 -22.53 19.91 -16.22
C ASP A 459 -22.26 19.86 -14.71
N LYS A 460 -22.25 18.65 -14.12
CA LYS A 460 -22.08 18.48 -12.68
C LYS A 460 -21.25 17.27 -12.25
N TYR A 461 -21.47 16.12 -12.88
CA TYR A 461 -20.89 14.84 -12.47
C TYR A 461 -19.84 14.34 -13.47
N GLY A 462 -19.34 13.10 -13.31
CA GLY A 462 -18.39 12.50 -14.26
C GLY A 462 -16.96 13.00 -14.07
N ILE A 463 -16.12 12.93 -15.11
CA ILE A 463 -14.71 13.37 -15.05
C ILE A 463 -14.54 14.82 -15.49
N HIS A 464 -13.42 15.42 -15.07
CA HIS A 464 -12.94 16.67 -15.67
C HIS A 464 -12.62 16.52 -17.16
N PHE A 465 -12.66 17.63 -17.91
CA PHE A 465 -12.21 17.65 -19.29
C PHE A 465 -10.75 17.23 -19.42
N LEU A 466 -10.48 16.33 -20.35
CA LEU A 466 -9.11 15.98 -20.75
C LEU A 466 -8.68 16.87 -21.91
N ILE A 467 -7.48 17.45 -21.84
CA ILE A 467 -6.98 18.42 -22.81
C ILE A 467 -5.87 17.78 -23.64
N LYS A 468 -5.90 17.98 -24.95
CA LYS A 468 -4.84 17.49 -25.85
C LYS A 468 -3.46 18.00 -25.39
N PRO A 469 -2.42 17.15 -25.30
CA PRO A 469 -1.07 17.56 -24.92
C PRO A 469 -0.53 18.75 -25.73
N ASP A 470 -0.78 18.78 -27.03
CA ASP A 470 -0.31 19.89 -27.89
C ASP A 470 -0.96 21.23 -27.58
N LEU A 471 -2.26 21.24 -27.19
CA LEU A 471 -2.92 22.46 -26.72
C LEU A 471 -2.32 22.95 -25.40
N LEU A 472 -1.94 22.03 -24.51
CA LEU A 472 -1.25 22.38 -23.27
C LEU A 472 0.15 22.94 -23.55
N ARG A 473 0.89 22.36 -24.49
CA ARG A 473 2.20 22.88 -24.92
C ARG A 473 2.05 24.29 -25.46
N GLU A 474 1.11 24.49 -26.38
CA GLU A 474 0.82 25.82 -26.93
C GLU A 474 0.45 26.82 -25.82
N TYR A 475 -0.38 26.38 -24.85
CA TYR A 475 -0.81 27.22 -23.74
C TYR A 475 0.34 27.68 -22.86
N TYR A 476 1.15 26.73 -22.35
CA TYR A 476 2.23 27.06 -21.45
C TYR A 476 3.38 27.78 -22.14
N LEU A 477 3.60 27.61 -23.45
CA LEU A 477 4.60 28.34 -24.24
C LEU A 477 4.35 29.85 -24.35
N GLN A 478 3.14 30.33 -24.02
CA GLN A 478 2.81 31.75 -24.11
C GLN A 478 3.58 32.57 -23.04
N PRO A 479 4.29 33.65 -23.43
CA PRO A 479 4.96 34.53 -22.47
C PRO A 479 4.00 35.14 -21.44
N LYS A 480 2.74 35.39 -21.84
CA LYS A 480 1.70 35.88 -20.92
C LYS A 480 1.44 34.91 -19.76
N VAL A 481 1.40 33.60 -20.02
CA VAL A 481 1.14 32.59 -18.97
C VAL A 481 2.31 32.53 -17.99
N GLU A 482 3.54 32.47 -18.50
CA GLU A 482 4.75 32.51 -17.68
C GLU A 482 4.81 33.76 -16.80
N ASN A 483 4.52 34.93 -17.38
CA ASN A 483 4.56 36.19 -16.65
C ASN A 483 3.58 36.22 -15.47
N ARG A 484 2.43 35.55 -15.54
CA ARG A 484 1.48 35.45 -14.41
C ARG A 484 2.11 34.78 -13.17
N PHE A 485 3.00 33.81 -13.38
CA PHE A 485 3.72 33.18 -12.28
C PHE A 485 4.84 34.07 -11.74
N ILE A 486 5.52 34.82 -12.62
CA ILE A 486 6.57 35.75 -12.22
C ILE A 486 6.00 36.92 -11.40
N THR A 487 4.85 37.46 -11.80
CA THR A 487 4.19 38.60 -11.15
C THR A 487 3.24 38.21 -10.03
N GLU A 488 3.19 36.92 -9.65
CA GLU A 488 2.34 36.39 -8.58
C GLU A 488 0.83 36.67 -8.78
N ASP A 489 0.36 36.61 -10.03
CA ASP A 489 -1.06 36.77 -10.34
C ASP A 489 -1.89 35.74 -9.54
N LYS A 490 -2.97 36.21 -8.92
CA LYS A 490 -3.91 35.38 -8.15
C LYS A 490 -4.50 34.23 -8.99
N ASP A 491 -4.67 34.46 -10.30
CA ASP A 491 -5.33 33.55 -11.22
C ASP A 491 -4.32 32.79 -12.10
N ARG A 492 -3.03 32.79 -11.75
CA ARG A 492 -1.92 32.21 -12.56
C ARG A 492 -2.06 30.73 -12.93
N TRP A 493 -2.85 29.95 -12.17
CA TRP A 493 -3.17 28.56 -12.49
C TRP A 493 -4.33 28.39 -13.47
N GLY A 494 -5.10 29.45 -13.68
CA GLY A 494 -6.26 29.47 -14.55
C GLY A 494 -5.91 29.65 -16.02
N LEU A 495 -6.94 29.57 -16.84
CA LEU A 495 -6.95 29.80 -18.27
C LEU A 495 -6.75 31.29 -18.60
N LEU A 496 -6.26 31.58 -19.80
CA LEU A 496 -6.28 32.90 -20.42
C LEU A 496 -7.42 32.94 -21.44
N GLU A 497 -8.17 34.03 -21.51
CA GLU A 497 -9.28 34.15 -22.48
C GLU A 497 -8.76 34.22 -23.93
N GLU A 498 -7.61 34.86 -24.12
CA GLU A 498 -6.98 35.05 -25.42
C GLU A 498 -5.98 33.93 -25.80
N GLY A 499 -5.51 33.96 -27.04
CA GLY A 499 -4.41 33.11 -27.51
C GLY A 499 -4.79 31.63 -27.48
N ALA A 500 -3.90 30.79 -26.94
CA ALA A 500 -4.14 29.35 -26.86
C ALA A 500 -5.30 28.99 -25.93
N GLY A 501 -5.64 29.85 -24.96
CA GLY A 501 -6.79 29.57 -24.09
C GLY A 501 -8.13 29.69 -24.82
N SER A 502 -8.24 30.59 -25.80
CA SER A 502 -9.40 30.62 -26.72
C SER A 502 -9.53 29.33 -27.55
N LYS A 503 -8.41 28.67 -27.88
CA LYS A 503 -8.40 27.38 -28.58
C LYS A 503 -8.86 26.24 -27.65
N ILE A 504 -8.47 26.28 -26.38
CA ILE A 504 -8.93 25.32 -25.36
C ILE A 504 -10.45 25.45 -25.15
N ILE A 505 -10.98 26.68 -25.07
CA ILE A 505 -12.44 26.90 -24.99
C ILE A 505 -13.15 26.32 -26.22
N LYS A 506 -12.64 26.61 -27.42
CA LYS A 506 -13.19 26.02 -28.67
C LYS A 506 -13.13 24.50 -28.65
N TYR A 507 -12.06 23.92 -28.13
CA TYR A 507 -11.93 22.48 -27.96
C TYR A 507 -13.01 21.94 -27.02
N TYR A 508 -13.24 22.55 -25.85
CA TYR A 508 -14.33 22.14 -24.95
C TYR A 508 -15.70 22.22 -25.63
N ASN A 509 -15.94 23.30 -26.38
CA ASN A 509 -17.19 23.48 -27.11
C ASN A 509 -17.41 22.37 -28.14
N ASN A 510 -16.35 21.93 -28.82
CA ASN A 510 -16.42 20.85 -29.79
C ASN A 510 -16.63 19.48 -29.12
N VAL A 511 -15.98 19.21 -27.98
CA VAL A 511 -16.12 17.93 -27.26
C VAL A 511 -17.56 17.72 -26.77
N LYS A 512 -18.24 18.77 -26.28
CA LYS A 512 -19.59 18.65 -25.71
C LYS A 512 -20.70 19.21 -26.59
N THR A 513 -20.35 19.74 -27.77
CA THR A 513 -21.29 20.40 -28.70
C THR A 513 -22.15 21.45 -27.99
N GLN A 514 -21.54 22.20 -27.06
CA GLN A 514 -22.20 23.27 -26.30
C GLN A 514 -21.26 24.46 -26.09
N SER A 515 -21.81 25.64 -25.81
CA SER A 515 -21.01 26.86 -25.61
C SER A 515 -20.71 27.07 -24.14
N TYR A 516 -19.43 27.06 -23.78
CA TYR A 516 -18.96 27.45 -22.44
C TYR A 516 -18.46 28.89 -22.45
N ASP A 517 -18.85 29.65 -21.43
CA ASP A 517 -18.23 30.93 -21.16
C ASP A 517 -16.82 30.75 -20.56
N PHE A 518 -16.07 31.86 -20.46
CA PHE A 518 -14.72 31.85 -19.94
C PHE A 518 -14.66 31.40 -18.47
N ALA A 519 -15.64 31.78 -17.64
CA ALA A 519 -15.61 31.46 -16.21
C ALA A 519 -15.70 29.95 -15.98
N ILE A 520 -16.63 29.30 -16.66
CA ILE A 520 -16.83 27.84 -16.62
C ILE A 520 -15.61 27.12 -17.22
N ALA A 521 -15.15 27.54 -18.40
CA ALA A 521 -13.98 26.92 -19.03
C ALA A 521 -12.71 27.06 -18.18
N ASN A 522 -12.54 28.18 -17.48
CA ASN A 522 -11.44 28.41 -16.55
C ASN A 522 -11.51 27.47 -15.34
N GLU A 523 -12.70 27.25 -14.77
CA GLU A 523 -12.90 26.26 -13.70
C GLU A 523 -12.51 24.84 -14.16
N TYR A 524 -12.94 24.46 -15.37
CA TYR A 524 -12.62 23.14 -15.93
C TYR A 524 -11.12 22.97 -16.15
N PHE A 525 -10.46 23.99 -16.68
CA PHE A 525 -9.02 24.03 -16.85
C PHE A 525 -8.29 23.91 -15.52
N TYR A 526 -8.68 24.70 -14.52
CA TYR A 526 -8.06 24.70 -13.19
C TYR A 526 -8.14 23.32 -12.53
N ASN A 527 -9.32 22.70 -12.54
CA ASN A 527 -9.53 21.37 -11.97
C ASN A 527 -8.69 20.31 -12.67
N PHE A 528 -8.62 20.33 -14.01
CA PHE A 528 -7.78 19.42 -14.78
C PHE A 528 -6.28 19.58 -14.47
N ILE A 529 -5.78 20.83 -14.46
CA ILE A 529 -4.37 21.12 -14.18
C ILE A 529 -3.96 20.62 -12.79
N GLY A 530 -4.81 20.82 -11.78
CA GLY A 530 -4.57 20.29 -10.43
C GLY A 530 -4.38 18.76 -10.39
N ARG A 531 -5.08 18.01 -11.26
CA ARG A 531 -4.92 16.54 -11.35
C ARG A 531 -3.57 16.14 -11.91
N ILE A 532 -3.16 16.71 -13.05
CA ILE A 532 -1.90 16.32 -13.69
C ILE A 532 -0.67 16.80 -12.90
N GLN A 533 -0.81 17.83 -12.07
CA GLN A 533 0.25 18.36 -11.21
C GLN A 533 0.58 17.47 -10.01
N HIS A 534 -0.41 16.76 -9.47
CA HIS A 534 -0.27 16.09 -8.18
C HIS A 534 -0.54 14.58 -8.23
N ASN A 535 -0.99 14.04 -9.36
CA ASN A 535 -1.19 12.61 -9.51
C ASN A 535 0.13 11.87 -9.79
N ARG A 536 0.74 11.33 -8.75
CA ARG A 536 2.01 10.57 -8.83
C ARG A 536 1.94 9.30 -9.66
N GLN A 537 0.76 8.74 -9.90
CA GLN A 537 0.62 7.52 -10.69
C GLN A 537 0.96 7.76 -12.17
N LEU A 538 0.76 8.99 -12.67
CA LEU A 538 1.21 9.38 -14.02
C LEU A 538 2.73 9.29 -14.15
N ILE A 539 3.49 9.65 -13.12
CA ILE A 539 4.95 9.50 -13.10
C ILE A 539 5.34 8.02 -13.15
N LEU A 540 4.67 7.17 -12.35
CA LEU A 540 4.94 5.73 -12.34
C LEU A 540 4.64 5.08 -13.68
N LEU A 541 3.58 5.52 -14.38
CA LEU A 541 3.28 5.07 -15.73
C LEU A 541 4.37 5.52 -16.71
N ALA A 542 4.77 6.79 -16.67
CA ALA A 542 5.83 7.32 -17.54
C ALA A 542 7.18 6.63 -17.31
N GLN A 543 7.51 6.30 -16.06
CA GLN A 543 8.73 5.57 -15.68
C GLN A 543 8.53 4.03 -15.59
N ARG A 544 7.46 3.47 -16.20
CA ARG A 544 7.05 2.07 -15.98
C ARG A 544 8.15 1.04 -16.26
N GLN A 545 8.98 1.26 -17.28
CA GLN A 545 10.09 0.36 -17.59
C GLN A 545 11.10 0.30 -16.44
N TYR A 546 11.51 1.47 -15.92
CA TYR A 546 12.39 1.57 -14.76
C TYR A 546 11.76 0.96 -13.51
N ILE A 547 10.47 1.23 -13.25
CA ILE A 547 9.77 0.71 -12.07
C ILE A 547 9.64 -0.83 -12.12
N ASN A 548 9.25 -1.38 -13.27
CA ASN A 548 9.02 -2.81 -13.42
C ASN A 548 10.32 -3.61 -13.40
N THR A 549 11.41 -3.08 -13.95
CA THR A 549 12.73 -3.74 -13.97
C THR A 549 13.43 -3.65 -12.61
N THR A 550 13.41 -2.48 -11.98
CA THR A 550 14.14 -2.24 -10.72
C THR A 550 13.42 -2.80 -9.49
N PHE A 551 12.08 -2.84 -9.51
CA PHE A 551 11.26 -3.20 -8.35
C PHE A 551 10.31 -4.38 -8.62
N GLY A 552 10.69 -5.30 -9.51
CA GLY A 552 9.91 -6.50 -9.84
C GLY A 552 9.47 -7.31 -8.61
N ASP A 553 10.36 -7.49 -7.63
CA ASP A 553 10.05 -8.25 -6.40
C ASP A 553 9.02 -7.54 -5.50
N TYR A 554 9.07 -6.21 -5.43
CA TYR A 554 8.14 -5.42 -4.63
C TYR A 554 6.71 -5.48 -5.20
N ASN A 555 6.60 -5.58 -6.52
CA ASN A 555 5.33 -5.74 -7.20
C ASN A 555 4.59 -7.04 -6.81
N GLN A 556 5.27 -8.02 -6.22
CA GLN A 556 4.72 -9.31 -5.78
C GLN A 556 4.25 -9.32 -4.30
N MET A 557 4.33 -8.21 -3.56
CA MET A 557 3.99 -8.18 -2.12
C MET A 557 2.48 -8.06 -1.81
N ASP A 558 2.00 -8.89 -0.88
CA ASP A 558 0.57 -8.96 -0.46
C ASP A 558 0.06 -7.73 0.30
N ASP A 559 0.86 -7.19 1.24
CA ASP A 559 0.44 -6.13 2.16
C ASP A 559 1.14 -4.80 1.84
N MET A 560 0.59 -4.09 0.85
CA MET A 560 0.97 -2.71 0.57
C MET A 560 0.15 -1.76 1.43
N ASP A 561 0.70 -1.39 2.59
CA ASP A 561 0.40 -0.08 3.14
C ASP A 561 1.13 0.99 2.32
N ASP A 562 0.38 2.01 1.89
CA ASP A 562 0.72 3.06 0.90
C ASP A 562 2.02 3.84 1.23
N THR A 563 2.65 3.59 2.37
CA THR A 563 3.83 4.28 2.89
C THR A 563 5.14 3.49 2.77
N ASN A 564 5.11 2.24 2.29
CA ASN A 564 6.30 1.36 2.21
C ASN A 564 6.70 1.02 0.76
N VAL A 565 6.88 2.03 -0.10
CA VAL A 565 7.43 1.84 -1.46
C VAL A 565 8.97 1.82 -1.46
N PRO A 566 9.64 1.07 -2.37
CA PRO A 566 11.10 0.94 -2.44
C PRO A 566 11.78 2.08 -3.24
N TRP A 567 11.03 3.10 -3.65
CA TRP A 567 11.54 4.32 -4.27
C TRP A 567 11.16 5.55 -3.44
N ASP A 568 11.95 6.62 -3.58
CA ASP A 568 11.62 7.95 -3.07
C ASP A 568 11.07 8.84 -4.20
N TRP A 569 10.38 9.90 -3.79
CA TRP A 569 9.97 11.00 -4.66
C TRP A 569 11.00 12.12 -4.59
N ASP A 570 11.94 12.13 -5.53
CA ASP A 570 13.01 13.13 -5.61
C ASP A 570 12.63 14.33 -6.48
N HIS A 571 13.21 15.49 -6.16
CA HIS A 571 13.04 16.75 -6.88
C HIS A 571 14.23 16.99 -7.83
N ILE A 572 13.98 17.07 -9.13
CA ILE A 572 15.01 17.37 -10.14
C ILE A 572 15.63 18.75 -9.89
N TYR A 573 14.80 19.78 -9.72
CA TYR A 573 15.20 21.05 -9.12
C TYR A 573 15.21 20.91 -7.60
N PRO A 574 16.37 20.98 -6.92
CA PRO A 574 16.48 20.56 -5.54
C PRO A 574 15.54 21.32 -4.60
N ASN A 575 14.77 20.59 -3.79
CA ASN A 575 13.92 21.22 -2.78
C ASN A 575 14.73 22.02 -1.75
N GLU A 576 15.99 21.67 -1.49
CA GLU A 576 16.89 22.46 -0.65
C GLU A 576 17.17 23.86 -1.20
N TRP A 577 17.02 24.08 -2.51
CA TRP A 577 17.16 25.39 -3.14
C TRP A 577 15.89 26.26 -2.97
N VAL A 578 14.80 25.68 -2.46
CA VAL A 578 13.49 26.33 -2.35
C VAL A 578 13.02 26.43 -0.89
N TYR A 579 13.09 25.33 -0.15
CA TYR A 579 12.56 25.20 1.20
C TYR A 579 13.28 26.13 2.18
N ARG A 580 12.50 27.02 2.82
CA ARG A 580 12.98 28.04 3.78
C ARG A 580 14.12 28.92 3.24
N LYS A 581 14.25 29.07 1.91
CA LYS A 581 15.24 29.97 1.32
C LYS A 581 14.65 31.35 1.07
N GLU A 582 15.41 32.38 1.37
CA GLU A 582 15.10 33.78 1.02
C GLU A 582 15.35 34.04 -0.47
N TYR A 583 14.76 35.11 -1.01
CA TYR A 583 14.93 35.51 -2.42
C TYR A 583 14.65 34.38 -3.43
N CYS A 584 13.63 33.56 -3.14
CA CYS A 584 13.14 32.53 -4.05
C CYS A 584 11.85 33.01 -4.69
N ASN A 585 11.86 33.23 -6.01
CA ASN A 585 10.69 33.64 -6.79
C ASN A 585 9.51 32.68 -6.54
N ARG A 586 8.30 33.24 -6.47
CA ARG A 586 7.07 32.48 -6.17
C ARG A 586 6.75 31.42 -7.22
N SER A 587 7.03 31.67 -8.50
CA SER A 587 6.90 30.69 -9.58
C SER A 587 7.64 29.38 -9.26
N ILE A 588 8.89 29.50 -8.76
CA ILE A 588 9.69 28.32 -8.38
C ILE A 588 9.01 27.56 -7.24
N ARG A 589 8.54 28.26 -6.21
CA ARG A 589 7.88 27.63 -5.05
C ARG A 589 6.60 26.91 -5.44
N ASP A 590 5.80 27.51 -6.31
CA ASP A 590 4.52 26.98 -6.77
C ASP A 590 4.71 25.67 -7.54
N TRP A 591 5.75 25.59 -8.38
CA TRP A 591 6.04 24.42 -9.21
C TRP A 591 6.95 23.38 -8.54
N ASN A 592 7.67 23.72 -7.47
CA ASN A 592 8.63 22.82 -6.82
C ASN A 592 8.01 21.49 -6.39
N ASN A 593 6.78 21.49 -5.87
CA ASN A 593 6.09 20.28 -5.41
C ASN A 593 5.06 19.77 -6.42
N THR A 594 5.41 19.76 -7.71
CA THR A 594 4.56 19.26 -8.80
C THR A 594 5.23 18.13 -9.57
N ASN A 595 4.42 17.33 -10.26
CA ASN A 595 4.87 16.17 -11.04
C ASN A 595 5.97 16.49 -12.05
N GLY A 596 5.95 17.69 -12.64
CA GLY A 596 6.99 18.11 -13.57
C GLY A 596 8.38 18.20 -12.93
N ASN A 597 8.47 18.47 -11.62
CA ASN A 597 9.74 18.47 -10.89
C ASN A 597 10.09 17.13 -10.24
N PHE A 598 9.12 16.23 -10.11
CA PHE A 598 9.32 14.98 -9.38
C PHE A 598 9.68 13.80 -10.27
N ARG A 599 10.51 12.90 -9.76
CA ARG A 599 10.75 11.56 -10.33
C ARG A 599 10.68 10.49 -9.25
N ALA A 600 10.25 9.30 -9.61
CA ALA A 600 10.46 8.11 -8.80
C ALA A 600 11.91 7.65 -9.01
N MET A 601 12.63 7.43 -7.90
CA MET A 601 14.02 7.02 -7.93
C MET A 601 14.30 6.06 -6.78
N SER A 602 15.11 5.03 -7.01
CA SER A 602 15.47 4.08 -5.98
C SER A 602 16.11 4.80 -4.79
N LEU A 603 15.88 4.25 -3.58
CA LEU A 603 16.49 4.81 -2.37
C LEU A 603 18.02 4.89 -2.44
N GLU A 604 18.65 4.04 -3.27
CA GLU A 604 20.09 4.01 -3.49
C GLU A 604 20.55 5.16 -4.39
N GLN A 605 19.92 5.32 -5.57
CA GLN A 605 20.24 6.38 -6.52
C GLN A 605 20.01 7.77 -5.90
N ASN A 606 18.88 7.96 -5.21
CA ASN A 606 18.54 9.22 -4.54
C ASN A 606 19.58 9.66 -3.51
N ARG A 607 20.34 8.71 -2.94
CA ARG A 607 21.39 9.02 -1.96
C ARG A 607 22.79 9.14 -2.55
N SER A 608 23.03 8.53 -3.72
CA SER A 608 24.26 8.78 -4.47
C SER A 608 24.30 10.18 -5.07
N GLU A 609 23.11 10.77 -5.25
CA GLU A 609 22.97 12.12 -5.77
C GLU A 609 23.11 13.17 -4.67
N SER A 610 23.91 14.21 -4.93
CA SER A 610 24.09 15.30 -3.97
C SER A 610 22.86 16.21 -3.93
N ASN A 611 22.39 16.55 -2.74
CA ASN A 611 21.32 17.53 -2.58
C ASN A 611 21.69 18.93 -3.11
N SER A 612 22.99 19.23 -3.22
CA SER A 612 23.49 20.48 -3.79
C SER A 612 23.72 20.42 -5.30
N ALA A 613 23.63 19.24 -5.93
CA ALA A 613 23.84 19.08 -7.36
C ALA A 613 22.73 19.79 -8.14
N SER A 614 23.13 20.48 -9.20
CA SER A 614 22.21 21.17 -10.09
C SER A 614 21.42 20.21 -10.96
N PRO A 615 20.25 20.59 -11.51
CA PRO A 615 19.56 19.75 -12.48
C PRO A 615 20.43 19.29 -13.65
N LYS A 616 21.33 20.15 -14.14
CA LYS A 616 22.31 19.79 -15.18
C LYS A 616 23.23 18.65 -14.74
N GLU A 617 23.77 18.72 -13.53
CA GLU A 617 24.66 17.70 -12.97
C GLU A 617 23.91 16.40 -12.65
N ARG A 618 22.72 16.50 -12.07
CA ARG A 618 21.82 15.37 -11.73
C ARG A 618 21.33 14.57 -12.94
N LEU A 619 21.38 15.18 -14.13
CA LEU A 619 20.84 14.63 -15.37
C LEU A 619 21.91 14.61 -16.46
N ASP A 620 23.19 14.59 -16.10
CA ASP A 620 24.32 14.64 -17.04
C ASP A 620 24.42 13.38 -17.92
N LEU A 621 24.09 12.21 -17.36
CA LEU A 621 24.07 10.92 -18.04
C LEU A 621 22.73 10.67 -18.75
N ALA A 622 22.80 10.12 -19.96
CA ALA A 622 21.62 9.79 -20.76
C ALA A 622 20.72 8.75 -20.08
N GLU A 623 21.31 7.76 -19.43
CA GLU A 623 20.59 6.72 -18.68
C GLU A 623 19.77 7.34 -17.53
N ILE A 624 20.33 8.30 -16.79
CA ILE A 624 19.59 8.97 -15.71
C ILE A 624 18.42 9.78 -16.27
N ARG A 625 18.61 10.46 -17.41
CA ARG A 625 17.53 11.18 -18.09
C ARG A 625 16.41 10.24 -18.51
N GLU A 626 16.76 9.10 -19.12
CA GLU A 626 15.81 8.07 -19.52
C GLU A 626 15.04 7.51 -18.31
N CYS A 627 15.75 7.08 -17.26
CA CYS A 627 15.12 6.59 -16.04
C CYS A 627 14.23 7.66 -15.38
N SER A 628 14.64 8.94 -15.40
CA SER A 628 13.91 10.07 -14.82
C SER A 628 12.77 10.59 -15.71
N PHE A 629 12.58 10.00 -16.89
CA PHE A 629 11.63 10.46 -17.90
C PHE A 629 11.83 11.94 -18.26
N VAL A 630 13.08 12.32 -18.55
CA VAL A 630 13.47 13.63 -19.09
C VAL A 630 13.75 13.44 -20.57
N LYS A 631 12.97 14.11 -21.43
CA LYS A 631 13.03 14.01 -22.89
C LYS A 631 13.57 15.31 -23.50
N GLU A 632 12.80 15.97 -24.36
CA GLU A 632 13.15 17.25 -24.96
C GLU A 632 13.17 18.41 -23.95
N ASP A 633 12.56 18.24 -22.76
CA ASP A 633 12.67 19.18 -21.65
C ASP A 633 14.10 19.27 -21.08
N TRP A 634 14.99 18.33 -21.42
CA TRP A 634 16.42 18.42 -21.15
C TRP A 634 17.03 19.74 -21.62
N GLN A 635 16.53 20.29 -22.74
CA GLN A 635 17.05 21.53 -23.31
C GLN A 635 17.00 22.71 -22.34
N TYR A 636 16.06 22.65 -21.37
CA TYR A 636 15.87 23.65 -20.32
C TYR A 636 16.57 23.26 -19.02
N TRP A 637 16.50 21.98 -18.63
CA TRP A 637 17.18 21.47 -17.43
C TRP A 637 18.70 21.67 -17.47
N GLN A 638 19.31 21.50 -18.64
CA GLN A 638 20.76 21.69 -18.83
C GLN A 638 21.24 23.13 -18.62
N ASN A 639 20.32 24.11 -18.63
CA ASN A 639 20.64 25.52 -18.39
C ASN A 639 20.56 25.89 -16.90
N LEU A 640 20.19 24.94 -16.03
CA LEU A 640 20.06 25.14 -14.58
C LEU A 640 21.28 24.58 -13.86
N GLU A 641 22.33 25.41 -13.76
CA GLU A 641 23.60 25.06 -13.10
C GLU A 641 23.66 25.50 -11.63
N LYS A 642 22.82 26.46 -11.24
CA LYS A 642 22.82 27.05 -9.90
C LYS A 642 21.40 27.38 -9.47
N ARG A 643 21.23 27.57 -8.16
CA ARG A 643 20.02 28.16 -7.59
C ARG A 643 19.70 29.49 -8.27
N ILE A 644 18.45 29.68 -8.68
CA ILE A 644 17.95 30.93 -9.25
C ILE A 644 17.67 31.93 -8.11
N TRP A 645 18.21 33.15 -8.25
CA TRP A 645 18.10 34.24 -7.24
C TRP A 645 17.28 35.44 -7.73
N ASP A 646 16.96 35.49 -9.02
CA ASP A 646 16.25 36.59 -9.66
C ASP A 646 14.94 36.11 -10.31
N ASN A 647 14.32 36.96 -11.13
CA ASN A 647 13.09 36.63 -11.84
C ASN A 647 13.32 35.88 -13.16
N LYS A 648 14.56 35.42 -13.46
CA LYS A 648 14.86 34.66 -14.68
C LYS A 648 14.51 33.19 -14.49
N VAL A 649 13.21 32.91 -14.34
CA VAL A 649 12.67 31.58 -14.08
C VAL A 649 12.29 30.81 -15.35
N GLU A 650 12.52 31.37 -16.54
CA GLU A 650 12.09 30.82 -17.84
C GLU A 650 12.50 29.36 -18.01
N ASN A 651 13.79 29.04 -17.88
CA ASN A 651 14.26 27.65 -18.01
C ASN A 651 13.61 26.72 -16.98
N HIS A 652 13.46 27.15 -15.72
CA HIS A 652 12.79 26.34 -14.69
C HIS A 652 11.31 26.11 -15.01
N PHE A 653 10.59 27.16 -15.42
CA PHE A 653 9.18 27.09 -15.78
C PHE A 653 8.97 26.19 -17.01
N ARG A 654 9.76 26.38 -18.07
CA ARG A 654 9.72 25.57 -19.29
C ARG A 654 10.06 24.11 -19.00
N ALA A 655 11.12 23.84 -18.24
CA ALA A 655 11.52 22.48 -17.89
C ALA A 655 10.39 21.72 -17.18
N ILE A 656 9.80 22.31 -16.13
CA ILE A 656 8.74 21.65 -15.34
C ILE A 656 7.44 21.52 -16.14
N THR A 657 7.00 22.57 -16.83
CA THR A 657 5.73 22.52 -17.57
C THR A 657 5.80 21.56 -18.75
N THR A 658 6.88 21.58 -19.53
CA THR A 658 7.11 20.62 -20.62
C THR A 658 7.16 19.19 -20.07
N ARG A 659 7.92 18.93 -19.00
CA ARG A 659 8.01 17.59 -18.42
C ARG A 659 6.67 17.09 -17.88
N MET A 660 5.91 17.94 -17.18
CA MET A 660 4.56 17.60 -16.72
C MET A 660 3.65 17.17 -17.88
N ILE A 661 3.70 17.91 -19.00
CA ILE A 661 2.91 17.58 -20.20
C ILE A 661 3.40 16.27 -20.82
N ASN A 662 4.71 16.04 -20.90
CA ASN A 662 5.28 14.80 -21.42
C ASN A 662 4.85 13.57 -20.59
N ILE A 663 4.81 13.71 -19.26
CA ILE A 663 4.33 12.66 -18.37
C ILE A 663 2.84 12.38 -18.62
N TYR A 664 2.02 13.43 -18.73
CA TYR A 664 0.59 13.28 -19.05
C TYR A 664 0.35 12.70 -20.45
N GLU A 665 1.18 13.06 -21.43
CA GLU A 665 1.08 12.56 -22.80
C GLU A 665 1.27 11.04 -22.89
N ILE A 666 2.04 10.41 -22.00
CA ILE A 666 2.10 8.95 -21.92
C ILE A 666 0.72 8.36 -21.65
N PHE A 667 -0.02 8.93 -20.69
CA PHE A 667 -1.41 8.52 -20.46
C PHE A 667 -2.27 8.78 -21.70
N TRP A 668 -2.10 9.92 -22.37
CA TRP A 668 -2.87 10.24 -23.58
C TRP A 668 -2.65 9.23 -24.72
N ASN A 669 -1.38 8.90 -24.99
CA ASN A 669 -0.97 8.08 -26.14
C ASN A 669 -1.14 6.59 -25.86
N ASP A 670 -0.63 6.08 -24.74
CA ASP A 670 -0.66 4.64 -24.44
C ASP A 670 -2.11 4.14 -24.29
N PHE A 671 -3.00 4.96 -23.73
CA PHE A 671 -4.43 4.64 -23.61
C PHE A 671 -5.28 5.14 -24.77
N LYS A 672 -4.66 5.72 -25.80
CA LYS A 672 -5.34 6.23 -27.01
C LYS A 672 -6.55 7.12 -26.68
N ILE A 673 -6.37 8.06 -25.74
CA ILE A 673 -7.47 8.88 -25.20
C ILE A 673 -8.17 9.70 -26.30
N GLU A 674 -7.44 10.13 -27.32
CA GLU A 674 -8.01 10.81 -28.50
C GLU A 674 -9.11 9.95 -29.17
N GLU A 675 -8.93 8.63 -29.29
CA GLU A 675 -9.93 7.73 -29.90
C GLU A 675 -11.20 7.59 -29.05
N LEU A 676 -11.12 7.91 -27.76
CA LEU A 676 -12.27 7.93 -26.86
C LEU A 676 -13.01 9.27 -26.87
N ILE A 677 -12.45 10.31 -27.50
CA ILE A 677 -13.05 11.64 -27.57
C ILE A 677 -13.44 11.89 -29.02
N ASP A 678 -14.71 11.72 -29.36
CA ASP A 678 -15.17 11.97 -30.71
C ASP A 678 -15.25 13.50 -30.95
N SER A 679 -14.39 14.03 -31.80
CA SER A 679 -14.41 15.44 -32.20
C SER A 679 -15.34 15.74 -33.39
N ASN A 680 -16.04 14.74 -33.93
CA ASN A 680 -16.87 14.82 -35.15
C ASN A 680 -18.39 14.72 -34.89
N THR A 681 -18.89 14.92 -33.67
CA THR A 681 -20.32 14.93 -33.38
C THR A 681 -21.04 16.17 -33.94
N ILE A 682 -21.29 16.16 -35.25
CA ILE A 682 -22.25 17.02 -35.94
C ILE A 682 -23.66 16.48 -35.65
N PRO A 683 -24.60 17.26 -35.07
CA PRO A 683 -26.00 16.97 -35.26
C PRO A 683 -26.37 17.38 -36.68
N ASN A 684 -26.59 16.41 -37.57
CA ASN A 684 -27.38 16.63 -38.78
C ASN A 684 -28.82 16.97 -38.36
N LYS A 685 -29.07 18.25 -38.05
CA LYS A 685 -30.39 18.85 -38.09
C LYS A 685 -30.27 20.24 -38.67
N VAL A 686 -30.69 20.35 -39.93
CA VAL A 686 -31.49 21.41 -40.56
C VAL A 686 -31.03 21.54 -42.02
N SER A 687 -31.72 20.82 -42.89
CA SER A 687 -31.98 21.26 -44.27
C SER A 687 -32.97 20.30 -44.93
N GLU A 688 -34.26 20.52 -44.69
CA GLU A 688 -35.28 20.34 -45.71
C GLU A 688 -36.36 21.39 -45.45
N ASN A 689 -36.08 22.60 -45.93
CA ASN A 689 -37.11 23.58 -46.24
C ASN A 689 -37.72 23.21 -47.59
N ILE A 690 -39.05 23.08 -47.60
CA ILE A 690 -39.94 23.72 -48.58
C ILE A 690 -39.63 23.41 -50.06
N ALA A 691 -40.40 22.47 -50.61
CA ALA A 691 -40.89 22.54 -51.99
C ALA A 691 -42.28 21.88 -52.07
N ASN A 692 -43.31 22.60 -51.61
CA ASN A 692 -44.58 22.86 -52.29
C ASN A 692 -45.54 23.63 -51.38
#